data_AF-A0A1B6G964-F1
#
_entry.id   AF-A0A1B6G964-F1
#
_cell.length_a   1.000
_cell.length_b   1.000
_cell.length_c   1.000
_cell.angle_alpha   90.00
_cell.angle_beta   90.00
_cell.angle_gamma   90.00
#
_symmetry.space_group_name_H-M   'P 1'
#
loop_
_entity.id
_entity.type
_entity.pdbx_description
1 polymer ?
#
loop_
_entity_poly.entity_id
_entity_poly.type
_entity_poly.pdbx_seq_one_letter_code
_entity_poly.pdbx_strand_id
1 'polypeptide(L)'
;MSGQWEVVGKSKKDKQSGKNKKLTKQEKQKFVENAPKVEELLPLAQVKTLYAALDTNKQQAAKPVEKATKTKENEAKKAQKKPKEKKEQSVKENKPPKTIEAAVALITAQDVENVLEVGQMRFPDAPLVWLKGLASWLNTKLPVDHTDNAFTAKSFEYPLCLLNADIRAVLKKALKGVPEPAIQMFFDYCLTSMANDMTKGSPVTGYKMLLQLVASQVPAVAVSNVAKCATLRHSYQNRPAIGCSIMWALGQAGFKDISIALQVWQSIMFPVYELRNYSQFVCDYLKHLLARHSTSKGVTTQQYLDILDSVFSSKLAANNELKSHVHSLQGIVCNVQTDKRLHNLFEPLLSRLSASNPVALKDELVHFLTECLVRDSQSYPVWRNLYTRYLPQSALLLRHLQAEWSKGSERFPQKVFKDTLKTFKVTNDDMTKRKQKIEGLQECSRVCEALLSKMDGGKKSFPWKTLGFLFLLAVAGVIAFDINTHNSFHSSKTGVFLRDVGCLKYADQALARIQDVSKQAYRWSEHNVPIYITKCREVLGPYFSMLLDLMAALALHVVTGARLVVEYCQPILQKWMTQYGPGLLEVLSVWSSLLWQYGLAVGALVLKYLSFAAEWLRDNVFVGQLSPENLQRVTLEAINTTQALAAQTISWINDKVVTSTSESV
;
A
#
# COMPACT_ATOMS: atom_id res chain seq x y z
N MET A 1 -20.15 -17.68 77.93
CA MET A 1 -20.95 -18.87 77.57
C MET A 1 -21.56 -18.65 76.19
N SER A 2 -21.08 -19.41 75.20
CA SER A 2 -21.70 -19.77 73.92
C SER A 2 -22.27 -18.67 72.99
N GLY A 3 -21.47 -18.26 71.98
CA GLY A 3 -21.96 -17.66 70.75
C GLY A 3 -21.27 -18.33 69.55
N GLN A 4 -22.03 -19.10 68.77
CA GLN A 4 -21.55 -19.88 67.63
C GLN A 4 -21.24 -19.01 66.41
N TRP A 5 -20.15 -19.38 65.73
CA TRP A 5 -19.61 -18.92 64.44
C TRP A 5 -20.52 -19.40 63.28
N GLU A 6 -20.48 -18.90 62.02
CA GLU A 6 -19.32 -18.87 61.14
C GLU A 6 -19.56 -18.06 59.84
N VAL A 7 -18.44 -17.74 59.19
CA VAL A 7 -18.16 -16.74 58.13
C VAL A 7 -18.52 -17.23 56.72
N VAL A 8 -18.94 -16.33 55.81
CA VAL A 8 -19.01 -16.61 54.37
C VAL A 8 -18.03 -15.72 53.59
N GLY A 9 -17.04 -16.37 52.96
CA GLY A 9 -15.99 -15.74 52.17
C GLY A 9 -16.42 -15.30 50.76
N LYS A 10 -15.67 -14.33 50.21
CA LYS A 10 -15.81 -13.77 48.86
C LYS A 10 -15.08 -14.59 47.79
N SER A 11 -15.68 -14.70 46.61
CA SER A 11 -15.16 -14.37 45.25
C SER A 11 -15.96 -15.20 44.22
N LYS A 12 -16.26 -14.81 42.97
CA LYS A 12 -15.59 -13.96 41.97
C LYS A 12 -16.60 -13.63 40.83
N LYS A 13 -16.32 -12.56 40.09
CA LYS A 13 -17.03 -12.02 38.91
C LYS A 13 -17.11 -12.98 37.71
N ASP A 14 -18.24 -12.91 36.98
CA ASP A 14 -18.32 -12.90 35.51
C ASP A 14 -19.30 -11.76 35.10
N LYS A 15 -18.91 -10.70 34.38
CA LYS A 15 -18.59 -10.58 32.94
C LYS A 15 -19.70 -11.11 32.01
N GLN A 16 -20.70 -10.27 31.74
CA GLN A 16 -21.35 -10.26 30.43
C GLN A 16 -21.71 -8.84 29.99
N SER A 17 -21.20 -8.50 28.80
CA SER A 17 -21.49 -7.30 28.03
C SER A 17 -22.69 -7.57 27.11
N GLY A 18 -23.69 -6.69 27.17
CA GLY A 18 -24.31 -6.10 25.97
C GLY A 18 -25.38 -6.89 25.23
N LYS A 19 -26.65 -6.60 25.53
CA LYS A 19 -27.66 -6.24 24.51
C LYS A 19 -28.87 -5.56 25.17
N ASN A 20 -29.07 -4.29 24.80
CA ASN A 20 -30.20 -3.45 25.20
C ASN A 20 -31.54 -4.08 24.75
N LYS A 21 -32.39 -4.49 25.70
CA LYS A 21 -33.81 -4.73 25.45
C LYS A 21 -34.59 -3.52 25.99
N LYS A 22 -35.18 -2.71 25.10
CA LYS A 22 -36.05 -1.58 25.47
C LYS A 22 -37.34 -2.12 26.09
N LEU A 23 -37.64 -1.71 27.33
CA LEU A 23 -38.92 -1.92 28.01
C LEU A 23 -40.09 -1.32 27.21
N THR A 24 -41.22 -2.03 27.14
CA THR A 24 -42.44 -1.60 26.43
C THR A 24 -43.18 -0.49 27.18
N LYS A 25 -43.96 0.31 26.45
CA LYS A 25 -44.61 1.55 26.93
C LYS A 25 -45.56 1.32 28.13
N GLN A 26 -46.17 0.14 28.21
CA GLN A 26 -47.09 -0.24 29.29
C GLN A 26 -46.35 -0.61 30.59
N GLU A 27 -45.14 -1.17 30.52
CA GLU A 27 -44.32 -1.48 31.71
C GLU A 27 -43.77 -0.21 32.36
N LYS A 28 -43.51 0.84 31.56
CA LYS A 28 -43.10 2.15 32.07
C LYS A 28 -44.24 2.90 32.77
N GLN A 29 -45.49 2.73 32.34
CA GLN A 29 -46.63 3.38 32.99
C GLN A 29 -46.91 2.81 34.38
N LYS A 30 -46.88 1.47 34.53
CA LYS A 30 -47.09 0.82 35.83
C LYS A 30 -45.98 1.12 36.86
N PHE A 31 -44.77 1.45 36.41
CA PHE A 31 -43.67 1.83 37.29
C PHE A 31 -43.77 3.29 37.76
N VAL A 32 -44.42 4.16 36.97
CA VAL A 32 -44.62 5.58 37.31
C VAL A 32 -45.81 5.77 38.25
N GLU A 33 -46.86 4.95 38.13
CA GLU A 33 -48.05 5.04 39.00
C GLU A 33 -47.80 4.57 40.44
N ASN A 34 -46.83 3.69 40.68
CA ASN A 34 -46.53 3.14 42.01
C ASN A 34 -45.31 3.78 42.70
N ALA A 35 -44.74 4.85 42.15
CA ALA A 35 -43.61 5.56 42.77
C ALA A 35 -44.11 6.66 43.72
N PRO A 36 -43.63 6.74 44.98
CA PRO A 36 -44.05 7.77 45.92
C PRO A 36 -43.68 9.17 45.40
N LYS A 37 -44.58 10.15 45.56
CA LYS A 37 -44.41 11.51 45.05
C LYS A 37 -43.30 12.24 45.84
N VAL A 38 -42.44 12.95 45.10
CA VAL A 38 -41.24 13.65 45.59
C VAL A 38 -41.55 14.77 46.62
N GLU A 39 -42.82 15.18 46.71
CA GLU A 39 -43.31 16.21 47.63
C GLU A 39 -43.34 15.77 49.11
N GLU A 40 -43.30 14.46 49.41
CA GLU A 40 -43.29 13.93 50.79
C GLU A 40 -41.88 13.62 51.33
N LEU A 41 -40.82 13.69 50.51
CA LEU A 41 -39.47 13.24 50.90
C LEU A 41 -38.40 14.35 50.95
N LEU A 42 -38.71 15.60 50.57
CA LEU A 42 -37.74 16.71 50.60
C LEU A 42 -38.38 18.07 50.98
N PRO A 43 -37.68 18.96 51.71
CA PRO A 43 -38.20 20.28 52.07
C PRO A 43 -38.46 21.18 50.85
N LEU A 44 -39.58 21.91 50.87
CA LEU A 44 -40.14 22.77 49.80
C LEU A 44 -39.16 23.75 49.12
N ALA A 45 -38.05 24.10 49.77
CA ALA A 45 -37.03 25.01 49.22
C ALA A 45 -36.26 24.43 48.02
N GLN A 46 -36.08 23.10 47.96
CA GLN A 46 -35.36 22.45 46.85
C GLN A 46 -36.25 22.17 45.63
N VAL A 47 -37.57 22.15 45.80
CA VAL A 47 -38.52 21.95 44.70
C VAL A 47 -38.63 23.19 43.81
N LYS A 48 -38.57 24.40 44.40
CA LYS A 48 -38.63 25.66 43.64
C LYS A 48 -37.41 25.89 42.74
N THR A 49 -36.24 25.38 43.12
CA THR A 49 -35.00 25.52 42.33
C THR A 49 -34.96 24.59 41.12
N LEU A 50 -35.61 23.41 41.20
CA LEU A 50 -35.66 22.45 40.10
C LEU A 50 -36.63 22.87 38.99
N TYR A 51 -37.78 23.47 39.31
CA TYR A 51 -38.69 24.00 38.28
C TYR A 51 -38.13 25.25 37.57
N ALA A 52 -37.41 26.11 38.28
CA ALA A 52 -36.76 27.30 37.69
C ALA A 52 -35.66 26.94 36.68
N ALA A 53 -34.99 25.79 36.83
CA ALA A 53 -33.95 25.31 35.93
C ALA A 53 -34.49 24.64 34.64
N LEU A 54 -35.76 24.19 34.64
CA LEU A 54 -36.38 23.56 33.46
C LEU A 54 -36.97 24.57 32.48
N ASP A 55 -37.47 25.71 32.97
CA ASP A 55 -38.06 26.76 32.13
C ASP A 55 -37.04 27.56 31.32
N THR A 56 -35.75 27.52 31.69
CA THR A 56 -34.68 28.22 30.95
C THR A 56 -34.22 27.50 29.68
N ASN A 57 -34.62 26.23 29.47
CA ASN A 57 -34.14 25.39 28.36
C ASN A 57 -35.12 25.24 27.18
N LYS A 58 -36.20 26.03 27.13
CA LYS A 58 -37.12 26.09 25.97
C LYS A 58 -37.06 27.45 25.28
N GLN A 59 -35.93 27.80 24.68
CA GLN A 59 -35.88 28.76 23.56
C GLN A 59 -34.48 28.76 22.92
N GLN A 60 -34.28 27.90 21.90
CA GLN A 60 -33.52 28.16 20.66
C GLN A 60 -33.23 26.83 19.94
N ALA A 61 -34.15 26.42 19.06
CA ALA A 61 -33.86 25.56 17.92
C ALA A 61 -34.72 26.05 16.74
N ALA A 62 -34.06 26.68 15.77
CA ALA A 62 -34.67 27.25 14.58
C ALA A 62 -35.15 26.15 13.61
N LYS A 63 -36.31 26.39 12.98
CA LYS A 63 -36.78 25.69 11.78
C LYS A 63 -36.56 26.56 10.53
N PRO A 64 -36.48 25.96 9.33
CA PRO A 64 -35.92 26.57 8.11
C PRO A 64 -36.91 27.50 7.39
N VAL A 65 -36.39 28.47 6.62
CA VAL A 65 -37.18 29.37 5.75
C VAL A 65 -36.66 29.30 4.31
N GLU A 66 -37.55 28.91 3.39
CA GLU A 66 -37.52 29.34 1.98
C GLU A 66 -38.56 30.46 1.78
N LYS A 67 -38.16 31.46 0.96
CA LYS A 67 -38.93 32.28 -0.02
C LYS A 67 -40.36 32.74 0.33
N ALA A 68 -40.82 33.96 0.03
CA ALA A 68 -40.30 35.17 -0.59
C ALA A 68 -41.44 36.23 -0.54
N THR A 69 -41.08 37.48 -0.84
CA THR A 69 -41.89 38.48 -1.57
C THR A 69 -42.75 39.48 -0.77
N LYS A 70 -42.29 40.76 -0.80
CA LYS A 70 -42.98 42.06 -1.05
C LYS A 70 -44.19 42.42 -0.14
N THR A 71 -44.50 43.65 0.25
CA THR A 71 -44.20 45.03 -0.20
C THR A 71 -44.80 45.99 0.86
N LYS A 72 -44.19 47.19 1.06
CA LYS A 72 -44.80 48.52 1.36
C LYS A 72 -45.72 48.63 2.61
N GLU A 73 -45.88 49.73 3.35
CA GLU A 73 -45.67 51.16 3.12
C GLU A 73 -45.86 51.89 4.48
N ASN A 74 -45.23 53.07 4.62
CA ASN A 74 -45.70 54.31 5.25
C ASN A 74 -46.02 54.35 6.76
N GLU A 75 -45.28 55.16 7.54
CA GLU A 75 -45.55 56.59 7.86
C GLU A 75 -46.73 56.73 8.87
N ALA A 76 -46.74 57.57 9.91
CA ALA A 76 -46.00 58.77 10.21
C ALA A 76 -46.37 59.27 11.63
N LYS A 77 -45.45 60.06 12.24
CA LYS A 77 -45.67 61.30 13.04
C LYS A 77 -46.43 61.15 14.39
N LYS A 78 -46.17 61.89 15.48
CA LYS A 78 -45.54 63.20 15.78
C LYS A 78 -45.36 63.22 17.33
N ALA A 79 -44.19 63.57 17.88
CA ALA A 79 -43.80 64.88 18.42
C ALA A 79 -44.47 65.33 19.75
N GLN A 80 -43.70 65.47 20.84
CA GLN A 80 -43.40 66.78 21.50
C GLN A 80 -42.43 66.67 22.72
N LYS A 81 -41.82 67.82 23.05
CA LYS A 81 -40.57 68.16 23.79
C LYS A 81 -40.67 68.06 25.35
N LYS A 82 -39.68 67.46 26.06
CA LYS A 82 -38.58 68.00 26.96
C LYS A 82 -39.04 68.86 28.19
N PRO A 83 -38.31 68.94 29.36
CA PRO A 83 -36.92 68.49 29.66
C PRO A 83 -36.59 67.89 31.08
N LYS A 84 -35.37 67.32 31.18
CA LYS A 84 -34.42 67.18 32.33
C LYS A 84 -34.84 66.41 33.60
N GLU A 85 -34.14 65.29 33.86
CA GLU A 85 -33.30 65.14 35.07
C GLU A 85 -32.28 63.99 34.94
N LYS A 86 -31.12 64.19 35.57
CA LYS A 86 -29.95 63.29 35.59
C LYS A 86 -30.30 61.98 36.30
N LYS A 87 -30.02 60.81 35.69
CA LYS A 87 -29.66 59.59 36.42
C LYS A 87 -28.59 58.80 35.66
N GLU A 88 -27.45 58.72 36.32
CA GLU A 88 -26.46 57.63 36.36
C GLU A 88 -26.31 56.75 35.11
N GLN A 89 -25.12 56.85 34.51
CA GLN A 89 -24.56 55.82 33.65
C GLN A 89 -24.56 54.49 34.40
N SER A 90 -25.52 53.63 34.10
CA SER A 90 -25.41 52.21 34.38
C SER A 90 -24.23 51.68 33.58
N VAL A 91 -23.21 51.25 34.31
CA VAL A 91 -22.12 50.41 33.80
C VAL A 91 -22.75 49.26 33.03
N LYS A 92 -22.59 49.25 31.70
CA LYS A 92 -22.90 48.07 30.90
C LYS A 92 -22.00 46.96 31.42
N GLU A 93 -22.57 46.02 32.18
CA GLU A 93 -21.95 44.73 32.41
C GLU A 93 -21.55 44.15 31.05
N ASN A 94 -20.25 44.14 30.79
CA ASN A 94 -19.68 43.53 29.59
C ASN A 94 -20.06 42.05 29.61
N LYS A 95 -21.01 41.66 28.75
CA LYS A 95 -21.27 40.26 28.47
C LYS A 95 -19.94 39.61 28.06
N PRO A 96 -19.58 38.43 28.61
CA PRO A 96 -18.34 37.76 28.26
C PRO A 96 -18.29 37.53 26.73
N PRO A 97 -17.14 37.77 26.10
CA PRO A 97 -16.99 37.65 24.66
C PRO A 97 -17.37 36.23 24.21
N LYS A 98 -18.16 36.12 23.14
CA LYS A 98 -18.66 34.83 22.63
C LYS A 98 -17.72 34.18 21.61
N THR A 99 -16.75 34.93 21.07
CA THR A 99 -15.80 34.48 20.06
C THR A 99 -14.38 34.88 20.47
N ILE A 100 -13.37 34.16 19.96
CA ILE A 100 -11.97 34.44 20.27
C ILE A 100 -11.58 35.81 19.71
N GLU A 101 -12.07 36.17 18.53
CA GLU A 101 -11.85 37.46 17.88
C GLU A 101 -12.36 38.62 18.73
N ALA A 102 -13.55 38.48 19.33
CA ALA A 102 -14.12 39.49 20.22
C ALA A 102 -13.33 39.60 21.54
N ALA A 103 -12.79 38.48 22.05
CA ALA A 103 -11.96 38.49 23.25
C ALA A 103 -10.59 39.15 22.99
N VAL A 104 -9.99 38.88 21.83
CA VAL A 104 -8.71 39.47 21.42
C VAL A 104 -8.84 40.97 21.16
N ALA A 105 -9.96 41.43 20.59
CA ALA A 105 -10.21 42.86 20.35
C ALA A 105 -10.26 43.70 21.64
N LEU A 106 -10.47 43.07 22.80
CA LEU A 106 -10.47 43.73 24.11
C LEU A 106 -9.08 43.86 24.72
N ILE A 107 -8.04 43.27 24.11
CA ILE A 107 -6.66 43.32 24.59
C ILE A 107 -5.90 44.36 23.77
N THR A 108 -5.25 45.31 24.45
CA THR A 108 -4.36 46.28 23.81
C THR A 108 -2.88 45.89 23.98
N ALA A 109 -2.01 46.41 23.10
CA ALA A 109 -0.56 46.22 23.26
C ALA A 109 -0.05 46.82 24.58
N GLN A 110 -0.62 47.95 25.00
CA GLN A 110 -0.28 48.63 26.25
C GLN A 110 -0.62 47.78 27.48
N ASP A 111 -1.73 47.03 27.46
CA ASP A 111 -2.06 46.11 28.55
C ASP A 111 -0.99 45.02 28.73
N VAL A 112 -0.47 44.49 27.61
CA VAL A 112 0.57 43.46 27.61
C VAL A 112 1.91 44.02 28.08
N GLU A 113 2.27 45.24 27.65
CA GLU A 113 3.46 45.95 28.11
C GLU A 113 3.39 46.22 29.61
N ASN A 114 2.27 46.73 30.12
CA ASN A 114 2.09 47.00 31.55
C ASN A 114 2.27 45.73 32.40
N VAL A 115 1.72 44.59 31.97
CA VAL A 115 1.88 43.30 32.69
C VAL A 115 3.33 42.83 32.67
N LEU A 116 4.01 42.98 31.54
CA LEU A 116 5.43 42.65 31.41
C LEU A 116 6.30 43.55 32.29
N GLU A 117 6.09 44.85 32.25
CA GLU A 117 6.83 45.84 33.04
C GLU A 117 6.67 45.59 34.54
N VAL A 118 5.43 45.40 35.02
CA VAL A 118 5.17 45.08 36.43
C VAL A 118 5.84 43.77 36.83
N GLY A 119 5.80 42.75 35.97
CA GLY A 119 6.47 41.47 36.21
C GLY A 119 7.98 41.58 36.25
N GLN A 120 8.58 42.33 35.32
CA GLN A 120 10.02 42.53 35.21
C GLN A 120 10.56 43.41 36.34
N MET A 121 9.83 44.45 36.76
CA MET A 121 10.19 45.27 37.92
C MET A 121 10.18 44.46 39.22
N ARG A 122 9.19 43.57 39.39
CA ARG A 122 9.10 42.73 40.61
C ARG A 122 10.09 41.58 40.63
N PHE A 123 10.44 41.04 39.46
CA PHE A 123 11.26 39.83 39.33
C PHE A 123 12.30 39.96 38.19
N PRO A 124 13.27 40.88 38.28
CA PRO A 124 14.20 41.16 37.18
C PRO A 124 15.07 39.95 36.81
N ASP A 125 15.56 39.21 37.81
CA ASP A 125 16.46 38.06 37.62
C ASP A 125 15.73 36.72 37.41
N ALA A 126 14.39 36.73 37.40
CA ALA A 126 13.58 35.50 37.32
C ALA A 126 12.62 35.52 36.12
N PRO A 127 13.13 35.39 34.88
CA PRO A 127 12.33 35.51 33.66
C PRO A 127 11.16 34.53 33.58
N LEU A 128 11.33 33.33 34.12
CA LEU A 128 10.28 32.32 34.16
C LEU A 128 9.06 32.76 34.98
N VAL A 129 9.23 33.57 36.03
CA VAL A 129 8.13 33.95 36.94
C VAL A 129 7.17 34.92 36.25
N TRP A 130 7.69 35.99 35.64
CA TRP A 130 6.83 36.95 34.96
C TRP A 130 6.27 36.38 33.64
N LEU A 131 6.97 35.48 32.96
CA LEU A 131 6.41 34.74 31.81
C LEU A 131 5.21 33.87 32.21
N LYS A 132 5.28 33.16 33.34
CA LYS A 132 4.15 32.40 33.88
C LYS A 132 2.97 33.30 34.22
N GLY A 133 3.24 34.45 34.87
CA GLY A 133 2.23 35.46 35.17
C GLY A 133 1.53 35.99 33.92
N LEU A 134 2.31 36.29 32.87
CA LEU A 134 1.79 36.69 31.56
C LEU A 134 0.90 35.60 30.95
N ALA A 135 1.32 34.33 31.01
CA ALA A 135 0.54 33.22 30.47
C ALA A 135 -0.81 33.05 31.18
N SER A 136 -0.82 33.10 32.51
CA SER A 136 -2.06 33.03 33.29
C SER A 136 -2.97 34.25 33.05
N TRP A 137 -2.39 35.44 32.93
CA TRP A 137 -3.12 36.66 32.61
C TRP A 137 -3.78 36.58 31.24
N LEU A 138 -3.02 36.21 30.20
CA LEU A 138 -3.52 36.10 28.84
C LEU A 138 -4.64 35.06 28.75
N ASN A 139 -4.50 33.94 29.46
CA ASN A 139 -5.52 32.90 29.49
C ASN A 139 -6.82 33.35 30.18
N THR A 140 -6.72 34.19 31.20
CA THR A 140 -7.89 34.77 31.90
C THR A 140 -8.60 35.81 31.02
N LYS A 141 -7.85 36.56 30.21
CA LYS A 141 -8.39 37.53 29.25
C LYS A 141 -9.01 36.88 28.02
N LEU A 142 -8.74 35.61 27.77
CA LEU A 142 -9.29 34.83 26.65
C LEU A 142 -10.15 33.67 27.17
N PRO A 143 -11.36 33.94 27.72
CA PRO A 143 -12.21 32.93 28.34
C PRO A 143 -12.95 32.04 27.31
N VAL A 144 -12.64 32.16 26.02
CA VAL A 144 -13.27 31.42 24.93
C VAL A 144 -12.33 30.31 24.49
N ASP A 145 -12.80 29.07 24.57
CA ASP A 145 -12.01 27.92 24.15
C ASP A 145 -12.02 27.72 22.64
N HIS A 146 -10.83 27.44 22.11
CA HIS A 146 -10.68 26.96 20.74
C HIS A 146 -11.01 25.47 20.68
N THR A 147 -12.14 25.12 20.07
CA THR A 147 -12.65 23.74 19.93
C THR A 147 -11.95 22.93 18.84
N ASP A 148 -11.28 23.58 17.88
CA ASP A 148 -10.50 22.86 16.86
C ASP A 148 -9.14 22.45 17.47
N ASN A 149 -9.06 21.18 17.86
CA ASN A 149 -7.79 20.53 18.22
C ASN A 149 -7.16 19.83 17.00
N ALA A 150 -7.57 20.20 15.79
CA ALA A 150 -7.07 19.67 14.53
C ALA A 150 -6.30 20.76 13.77
N PHE A 151 -5.29 20.36 13.00
CA PHE A 151 -4.69 21.23 11.99
C PHE A 151 -5.72 21.47 10.89
N THR A 152 -6.57 22.49 11.08
CA THR A 152 -7.58 22.85 10.10
C THR A 152 -6.93 23.61 8.94
N ALA A 153 -7.60 23.65 7.79
CA ALA A 153 -7.19 24.49 6.65
C ALA A 153 -7.11 26.00 6.97
N LYS A 154 -7.54 26.41 8.17
CA LYS A 154 -7.33 27.75 8.72
C LYS A 154 -5.86 27.84 9.14
N SER A 155 -5.05 28.49 8.31
CA SER A 155 -3.66 28.95 8.51
C SER A 155 -2.89 28.39 9.72
N PHE A 156 -1.70 27.84 9.49
CA PHE A 156 -0.77 27.39 10.54
C PHE A 156 -0.41 28.45 11.60
N GLU A 157 -0.72 29.72 11.35
CA GLU A 157 -0.56 30.78 12.33
C GLU A 157 -1.75 30.92 13.29
N TYR A 158 -2.84 30.19 13.09
CA TYR A 158 -4.00 30.21 13.98
C TYR A 158 -3.73 29.40 15.26
N PRO A 159 -4.12 29.87 16.46
CA PRO A 159 -4.85 31.11 16.75
C PRO A 159 -3.96 32.35 16.92
N LEU A 160 -2.64 32.24 16.93
CA LEU A 160 -1.72 33.38 17.13
C LEU A 160 -1.97 34.53 16.15
N CYS A 161 -2.39 34.27 14.92
CA CYS A 161 -2.71 35.28 13.91
C CYS A 161 -3.89 36.17 14.28
N LEU A 162 -4.73 35.76 15.23
CA LEU A 162 -5.82 36.58 15.74
C LEU A 162 -5.30 37.73 16.61
N LEU A 163 -4.12 37.59 17.24
CA LEU A 163 -3.50 38.67 18.00
C LEU A 163 -3.02 39.79 17.07
N ASN A 164 -3.31 41.03 17.47
CA ASN A 164 -2.83 42.22 16.78
C ASN A 164 -1.30 42.16 16.57
N ALA A 165 -0.82 42.68 15.45
CA ALA A 165 0.60 42.64 15.10
C ALA A 165 1.48 43.28 16.19
N ASP A 166 1.01 44.34 16.81
CA ASP A 166 1.71 45.04 17.90
C ASP A 166 1.86 44.17 19.15
N ILE A 167 0.78 43.48 19.57
CA ILE A 167 0.82 42.52 20.68
C ILE A 167 1.84 41.42 20.38
N ARG A 168 1.83 40.88 19.16
CA ARG A 168 2.80 39.86 18.74
C ARG A 168 4.23 40.41 18.75
N ALA A 169 4.45 41.68 18.41
CA ALA A 169 5.76 42.32 18.45
C ALA A 169 6.27 42.48 19.88
N VAL A 170 5.42 42.93 20.81
CA VAL A 170 5.74 43.03 22.24
C VAL A 170 6.11 41.67 22.82
N LEU A 171 5.30 40.64 22.57
CA LEU A 171 5.59 39.28 23.05
C LEU A 171 6.90 38.72 22.47
N LYS A 172 7.17 38.95 21.18
CA LYS A 172 8.45 38.57 20.55
C LYS A 172 9.63 39.30 21.18
N LYS A 173 9.50 40.60 21.47
CA LYS A 173 10.53 41.40 22.14
C LYS A 173 10.81 40.86 23.54
N ALA A 174 9.77 40.51 24.29
CA ALA A 174 9.91 39.93 25.63
C ALA A 174 10.68 38.61 25.62
N LEU A 175 10.48 37.75 24.60
CA LEU A 175 11.19 36.48 24.48
C LEU A 175 12.67 36.61 24.09
N LYS A 176 13.05 37.65 23.33
CA LYS A 176 14.44 37.83 22.86
C LYS A 176 15.47 38.01 23.98
N GLY A 177 15.07 38.54 25.13
CA GLY A 177 15.95 38.78 26.28
C GLY A 177 16.03 37.61 27.26
N VAL A 178 15.36 36.49 27.00
CA VAL A 178 15.24 35.38 27.95
C VAL A 178 16.22 34.26 27.58
N PRO A 179 16.99 33.71 28.54
CA PRO A 179 17.87 32.56 28.27
C PRO A 179 17.10 31.34 27.77
N GLU A 180 17.66 30.60 26.80
CA GLU A 180 17.01 29.42 26.22
C GLU A 180 16.51 28.39 27.25
N PRO A 181 17.24 28.06 28.35
CA PRO A 181 16.73 27.15 29.37
C PRO A 181 15.46 27.66 30.07
N ALA A 182 15.33 28.98 30.26
CA ALA A 182 14.13 29.58 30.82
C ALA A 182 12.96 29.55 29.83
N ILE A 183 13.23 29.74 28.53
CA ILE A 183 12.23 29.56 27.46
C ILE A 183 11.75 28.10 27.43
N GLN A 184 12.65 27.12 27.57
CA GLN A 184 12.28 25.71 27.64
C GLN A 184 11.35 25.42 28.83
N MET A 185 11.72 25.87 30.02
CA MET A 185 10.90 25.68 31.22
C MET A 185 9.54 26.37 31.10
N PHE A 186 9.50 27.52 30.43
CA PHE A 186 8.25 28.22 30.15
C PHE A 186 7.36 27.46 29.16
N PHE A 187 7.94 26.89 28.09
CA PHE A 187 7.23 26.05 27.14
C PHE A 187 6.63 24.82 27.82
N ASP A 188 7.43 24.11 28.61
CA ASP A 188 6.99 22.94 29.40
C ASP A 188 5.87 23.31 30.38
N TYR A 189 5.97 24.47 31.03
CA TYR A 189 4.95 24.99 31.94
C TYR A 189 3.64 25.25 31.21
N CYS A 190 3.68 25.95 30.06
CA CYS A 190 2.48 26.23 29.28
C CYS A 190 1.82 24.94 28.78
N LEU A 191 2.62 23.96 28.34
CA LEU A 191 2.12 22.67 27.86
C LEU A 191 1.43 21.88 28.98
N THR A 192 2.04 21.84 30.17
CA THR A 192 1.49 21.13 31.35
C THR A 192 0.25 21.84 31.90
N SER A 193 0.30 23.18 31.99
CA SER A 193 -0.82 23.99 32.48
C SER A 193 -2.02 23.90 31.54
N MET A 194 -1.80 23.91 30.23
CA MET A 194 -2.83 23.66 29.23
C MET A 194 -3.50 22.30 29.45
N ALA A 195 -2.73 21.22 29.60
CA ALA A 195 -3.31 19.88 29.79
C ALA A 195 -4.11 19.77 31.11
N ASN A 196 -3.62 20.40 32.18
CA ASN A 196 -4.29 20.45 33.47
C ASN A 196 -5.59 21.26 33.44
N ASP A 197 -5.60 22.42 32.79
CA ASP A 197 -6.78 23.29 32.73
C ASP A 197 -7.84 22.75 31.76
N MET A 198 -7.44 22.09 30.66
CA MET A 198 -8.35 21.31 29.83
C MET A 198 -9.01 20.15 30.59
N THR A 199 -8.31 19.56 31.56
CA THR A 199 -8.88 18.50 32.41
C THR A 199 -10.02 19.03 33.29
N LYS A 200 -9.95 20.31 33.67
CA LYS A 200 -10.96 21.03 34.46
C LYS A 200 -12.05 21.69 33.60
N GLY A 201 -11.93 21.64 32.27
CA GLY A 201 -12.83 22.36 31.35
C GLY A 201 -12.65 23.88 31.38
N SER A 202 -11.48 24.36 31.81
CA SER A 202 -11.14 25.79 31.79
C SER A 202 -10.59 26.20 30.42
N PRO A 203 -10.80 27.46 30.00
CA PRO A 203 -10.26 27.98 28.75
C PRO A 203 -8.74 27.85 28.68
N VAL A 204 -8.18 27.48 27.53
CA VAL A 204 -6.71 27.32 27.34
C VAL A 204 -6.13 28.09 26.15
N THR A 205 -6.91 28.97 25.54
CA THR A 205 -6.54 29.71 24.32
C THR A 205 -5.29 30.58 24.53
N GLY A 206 -5.10 31.17 25.71
CA GLY A 206 -3.90 31.96 26.02
C GLY A 206 -2.63 31.11 26.01
N TYR A 207 -2.67 29.92 26.61
CA TYR A 207 -1.55 28.98 26.56
C TYR A 207 -1.27 28.51 25.12
N LYS A 208 -2.31 28.20 24.33
CA LYS A 208 -2.16 27.79 22.92
C LYS A 208 -1.45 28.85 22.08
N MET A 209 -1.82 30.13 22.22
CA MET A 209 -1.18 31.24 21.50
C MET A 209 0.29 31.41 21.89
N LEU A 210 0.62 31.29 23.19
CA LEU A 210 1.99 31.40 23.67
C LEU A 210 2.86 30.21 23.27
N LEU A 211 2.32 28.98 23.32
CA LEU A 211 2.99 27.78 22.84
C LEU A 211 3.34 27.90 21.35
N GLN A 212 2.38 28.34 20.52
CA GLN A 212 2.61 28.59 19.10
C GLN A 212 3.64 29.70 18.87
N LEU A 213 3.59 30.79 19.64
CA LEU A 213 4.57 31.87 19.53
C LEU A 213 5.98 31.38 19.85
N VAL A 214 6.17 30.71 20.99
CA VAL A 214 7.47 30.21 21.43
C VAL A 214 8.01 29.18 20.43
N ALA A 215 7.18 28.21 20.01
CA ALA A 215 7.56 27.21 19.02
C ALA A 215 7.93 27.84 17.66
N SER A 216 7.31 28.97 17.28
CA SER A 216 7.68 29.71 16.07
C SER A 216 9.00 30.47 16.18
N GLN A 217 9.40 30.91 17.37
CA GLN A 217 10.64 31.67 17.59
C GLN A 217 11.83 30.77 17.86
N VAL A 218 11.63 29.75 18.70
CA VAL A 218 12.66 28.79 19.13
C VAL A 218 12.13 27.37 18.89
N PRO A 219 12.18 26.85 17.65
CA PRO A 219 11.64 25.52 17.32
C PRO A 219 12.25 24.37 18.12
N ALA A 220 13.52 24.50 18.53
CA ALA A 220 14.26 23.48 19.26
C ALA A 220 13.57 23.06 20.58
N VAL A 221 12.71 23.92 21.16
CA VAL A 221 12.04 23.62 22.44
C VAL A 221 11.10 22.42 22.39
N ALA A 222 10.59 22.07 21.20
CA ALA A 222 9.69 20.93 21.03
C ALA A 222 10.43 19.58 21.04
N VAL A 223 11.76 19.59 20.81
CA VAL A 223 12.60 18.38 20.68
C VAL A 223 13.72 18.30 21.72
N SER A 224 13.95 19.35 22.51
CA SER A 224 14.93 19.35 23.59
C SER A 224 14.60 18.33 24.70
N ASN A 225 13.32 18.06 24.96
CA ASN A 225 12.87 17.14 26.01
C ASN A 225 11.77 16.18 25.54
N VAL A 226 12.04 15.49 24.42
CA VAL A 226 11.10 14.54 23.78
C VAL A 226 10.56 13.51 24.77
N ALA A 227 11.39 12.96 25.65
CA ALA A 227 10.98 11.94 26.61
C ALA A 227 9.89 12.46 27.56
N LYS A 228 10.07 13.66 28.13
CA LYS A 228 9.07 14.29 29.01
C LYS A 228 7.77 14.59 28.26
N CYS A 229 7.86 15.09 27.03
CA CYS A 229 6.69 15.35 26.19
C CYS A 229 5.94 14.05 25.84
N ALA A 230 6.66 12.96 25.56
CA ALA A 230 6.07 11.65 25.30
C ALA A 230 5.37 11.09 26.54
N THR A 231 5.96 11.23 27.73
CA THR A 231 5.33 10.85 29.01
C THR A 231 4.06 11.65 29.27
N LEU A 232 4.09 12.96 29.04
CA LEU A 232 2.90 13.82 29.18
C LEU A 232 1.80 13.42 28.19
N ARG A 233 2.14 13.16 26.92
CA ARG A 233 1.15 12.64 25.95
C ARG A 233 0.56 11.31 26.42
N HIS A 234 1.41 10.41 26.92
CA HIS A 234 0.99 9.10 27.39
C HIS A 234 0.04 9.20 28.61
N SER A 235 0.29 10.11 29.55
CA SER A 235 -0.60 10.32 30.71
C SER A 235 -2.02 10.75 30.32
N TYR A 236 -2.16 11.45 29.18
CA TYR A 236 -3.46 11.89 28.64
C TYR A 236 -3.95 11.04 27.44
N GLN A 237 -3.38 9.87 27.19
CA GLN A 237 -3.69 9.04 26.02
C GLN A 237 -5.19 8.67 25.92
N ASN A 238 -5.87 8.50 27.05
CA ASN A 238 -7.30 8.20 27.11
C ASN A 238 -8.22 9.43 26.94
N ARG A 239 -7.67 10.63 26.79
CA ARG A 239 -8.40 11.88 26.57
C ARG A 239 -7.99 12.51 25.22
N PRO A 240 -8.60 12.09 24.10
CA PRO A 240 -8.19 12.50 22.76
C PRO A 240 -8.06 14.02 22.55
N ALA A 241 -8.97 14.83 23.09
CA ALA A 241 -8.91 16.28 22.96
C ALA A 241 -7.62 16.88 23.57
N ILE A 242 -7.19 16.37 24.73
CA ILE A 242 -5.97 16.83 25.41
C ILE A 242 -4.75 16.27 24.69
N GLY A 243 -4.76 14.98 24.33
CA GLY A 243 -3.68 14.37 23.56
C GLY A 243 -3.42 15.07 22.22
N CYS A 244 -4.47 15.37 21.46
CA CYS A 244 -4.36 16.14 20.21
C CYS A 244 -3.87 17.56 20.45
N SER A 245 -4.27 18.23 21.54
CA SER A 245 -3.77 19.58 21.87
C SER A 245 -2.28 19.58 22.21
N ILE A 246 -1.79 18.56 22.93
CA ILE A 246 -0.36 18.38 23.23
C ILE A 246 0.41 18.18 21.92
N MET A 247 -0.05 17.27 21.06
CA MET A 247 0.58 17.02 19.76
C MET A 247 0.54 18.25 18.85
N TRP A 248 -0.58 18.98 18.85
CA TRP A 248 -0.72 20.22 18.09
C TRP A 248 0.28 21.28 18.54
N ALA A 249 0.45 21.48 19.84
CA ALA A 249 1.38 22.45 20.41
C ALA A 249 2.84 22.12 20.07
N LEU A 250 3.23 20.85 20.17
CA LEU A 250 4.57 20.39 19.80
C LEU A 250 4.80 20.47 18.28
N GLY A 251 3.77 20.18 17.48
CA GLY A 251 3.82 20.29 16.03
C GLY A 251 4.01 21.73 15.52
N GLN A 252 3.72 22.75 16.33
CA GLN A 252 3.94 24.15 15.95
C GLN A 252 5.41 24.47 15.63
N ALA A 253 6.34 23.77 16.28
CA ALA A 253 7.77 23.98 16.03
C ALA A 253 8.18 23.58 14.61
N GLY A 254 7.45 22.62 14.02
CA GLY A 254 7.70 22.11 12.69
C GLY A 254 7.38 23.05 11.53
N PHE A 255 6.77 24.21 11.79
CA PHE A 255 6.32 25.11 10.74
C PHE A 255 7.42 25.86 10.00
N LYS A 256 8.55 26.10 10.66
CA LYS A 256 9.73 26.72 10.04
C LYS A 256 10.78 25.70 9.64
N ASP A 257 10.86 24.59 10.36
CA ASP A 257 11.89 23.58 10.19
C ASP A 257 11.28 22.19 10.04
N ILE A 258 11.41 21.61 8.83
CA ILE A 258 10.94 20.26 8.53
C ILE A 258 11.67 19.20 9.35
N SER A 259 12.95 19.40 9.69
CA SER A 259 13.77 18.44 10.45
C SER A 259 13.16 18.22 11.84
N ILE A 260 12.89 19.33 12.54
CA ILE A 260 12.24 19.32 13.86
C ILE A 260 10.81 18.77 13.74
N ALA A 261 10.08 19.13 12.70
CA ALA A 261 8.72 18.66 12.47
C ALA A 261 8.63 17.14 12.34
N LEU A 262 9.54 16.56 11.55
CA LEU A 262 9.65 15.11 11.31
C LEU A 262 10.07 14.39 12.59
N GLN A 263 11.00 14.98 13.36
CA GLN A 263 11.38 14.43 14.66
C GLN A 263 10.21 14.41 15.65
N VAL A 264 9.44 15.49 15.76
CA VAL A 264 8.22 15.54 16.60
C VAL A 264 7.20 14.52 16.11
N TRP A 265 6.99 14.43 14.80
CA TRP A 265 6.05 13.46 14.23
C TRP A 265 6.45 12.03 14.59
N GLN A 266 7.71 11.65 14.35
CA GLN A 266 8.21 10.30 14.60
C GLN A 266 8.21 9.94 16.09
N SER A 267 8.63 10.85 16.96
CA SER A 267 8.82 10.55 18.38
C SER A 267 7.57 10.73 19.25
N ILE A 268 6.68 11.66 18.88
CA ILE A 268 5.50 12.00 19.69
C ILE A 268 4.21 11.49 19.04
N MET A 269 4.03 11.69 17.74
CA MET A 269 2.75 11.44 17.05
C MET A 269 2.61 10.01 16.52
N PHE A 270 3.64 9.50 15.85
CA PHE A 270 3.64 8.16 15.25
C PHE A 270 3.36 7.03 16.27
N PRO A 271 3.86 7.06 17.52
CA PRO A 271 3.57 6.02 18.51
C PRO A 271 2.08 5.88 18.89
N VAL A 272 1.24 6.90 18.64
CA VAL A 272 -0.22 6.82 18.86
C VAL A 272 -1.02 6.63 17.59
N TYR A 273 -0.35 6.51 16.44
CA TYR A 273 -1.01 6.34 15.15
C TYR A 273 -1.95 5.12 15.12
N GLU A 274 -1.59 4.03 15.82
CA GLU A 274 -2.41 2.81 15.86
C GLU A 274 -3.73 2.99 16.61
N LEU A 275 -3.87 4.06 17.39
CA LEU A 275 -5.07 4.38 18.12
C LEU A 275 -6.04 5.15 17.21
N ARG A 276 -7.22 4.59 16.97
CA ARG A 276 -8.26 5.15 16.09
C ARG A 276 -8.61 6.63 16.36
N ASN A 277 -8.49 7.08 17.61
CA ASN A 277 -8.81 8.46 17.98
C ASN A 277 -7.73 9.47 17.58
N TYR A 278 -6.54 9.01 17.19
CA TYR A 278 -5.40 9.85 16.82
C TYR A 278 -4.94 9.64 15.37
N SER A 279 -5.24 8.49 14.74
CA SER A 279 -4.78 8.14 13.40
C SER A 279 -4.98 9.26 12.37
N GLN A 280 -6.17 9.86 12.33
CA GLN A 280 -6.50 10.95 11.40
C GLN A 280 -5.62 12.19 11.65
N PHE A 281 -5.44 12.58 12.91
CA PHE A 281 -4.62 13.73 13.29
C PHE A 281 -3.16 13.53 12.87
N VAL A 282 -2.62 12.32 13.06
CA VAL A 282 -1.23 11.99 12.71
C VAL A 282 -1.01 12.03 11.19
N CYS A 283 -1.98 11.54 10.40
CA CYS A 283 -1.95 11.63 8.94
C CYS A 283 -2.07 13.08 8.46
N ASP A 284 -3.06 13.82 8.96
CA ASP A 284 -3.31 15.20 8.55
C ASP A 284 -2.12 16.11 8.83
N TYR A 285 -1.47 15.95 9.98
CA TYR A 285 -0.25 16.69 10.29
C TYR A 285 0.85 16.44 9.26
N LEU A 286 1.14 15.17 8.94
CA LEU A 286 2.18 14.85 7.97
C LEU A 286 1.83 15.38 6.57
N LYS A 287 0.57 15.24 6.14
CA LYS A 287 0.06 15.80 4.88
C LYS A 287 0.34 17.29 4.76
N HIS A 288 -0.07 18.03 5.79
CA HIS A 288 0.06 19.48 5.84
C HIS A 288 1.52 19.93 5.94
N LEU A 289 2.34 19.18 6.68
CA LEU A 289 3.76 19.42 6.79
C LEU A 289 4.48 19.29 5.44
N LEU A 290 4.24 18.18 4.72
CA LEU A 290 4.88 17.90 3.44
C LEU A 290 4.43 18.90 2.36
N ALA A 291 3.16 19.30 2.35
CA ALA A 291 2.65 20.32 1.43
C ALA A 291 3.36 21.67 1.62
N ARG A 292 3.63 22.05 2.88
CA ARG A 292 4.31 23.32 3.20
C ARG A 292 5.80 23.31 2.89
N HIS A 293 6.47 22.19 3.16
CA HIS A 293 7.92 22.05 3.02
C HIS A 293 8.34 21.35 1.72
N SER A 294 7.52 21.44 0.68
CA SER A 294 7.74 20.77 -0.61
C SER A 294 9.09 21.09 -1.27
N THR A 295 9.72 22.21 -0.90
CA THR A 295 11.01 22.69 -1.41
C THR A 295 12.10 22.81 -0.33
N SER A 296 11.86 22.33 0.90
CA SER A 296 12.75 22.54 2.05
C SER A 296 13.99 21.65 2.04
N LYS A 297 15.18 22.23 2.30
CA LYS A 297 16.47 21.50 2.37
C LYS A 297 16.78 20.82 3.70
N GLY A 298 15.86 20.86 4.66
CA GLY A 298 16.12 20.38 6.02
C GLY A 298 16.07 18.87 6.22
N VAL A 299 15.59 18.08 5.25
CA VAL A 299 15.42 16.63 5.44
C VAL A 299 16.75 15.90 5.26
N THR A 300 17.23 15.27 6.33
CA THR A 300 18.45 14.44 6.28
C THR A 300 18.16 13.03 5.77
N THR A 301 19.18 12.39 5.18
CA THR A 301 19.11 10.98 4.77
C THR A 301 18.68 10.06 5.91
N GLN A 302 19.28 10.24 7.09
CA GLN A 302 18.99 9.39 8.24
C GLN A 302 17.53 9.53 8.70
N GLN A 303 17.03 10.77 8.80
CA GLN A 303 15.63 11.01 9.16
C GLN A 303 14.64 10.38 8.17
N TYR A 304 14.93 10.46 6.87
CA TYR A 304 14.12 9.79 5.86
C TYR A 304 14.09 8.27 6.09
N LEU A 305 15.26 7.66 6.27
CA LEU A 305 15.38 6.21 6.48
C LEU A 305 14.70 5.76 7.78
N ASP A 306 14.82 6.53 8.86
CA ASP A 306 14.19 6.20 10.14
C ASP A 306 12.65 6.26 10.05
N ILE A 307 12.10 7.23 9.29
CA ILE A 307 10.67 7.31 9.01
C ILE A 307 10.22 6.13 8.15
N LEU A 308 10.99 5.81 7.11
CA LEU A 308 10.71 4.66 6.24
C LEU A 308 10.64 3.37 7.07
N ASP A 309 11.63 3.12 7.91
CA ASP A 309 11.66 1.95 8.79
C ASP A 309 10.47 1.95 9.76
N SER A 310 10.16 3.09 10.38
CA SER A 310 9.07 3.23 11.35
C SER A 310 7.71 2.91 10.71
N VAL A 311 7.44 3.50 9.54
CA VAL A 311 6.16 3.35 8.82
C VAL A 311 5.97 1.91 8.34
N PHE A 312 6.99 1.32 7.73
CA PHE A 312 6.87 0.02 7.08
C PHE A 312 7.14 -1.18 7.99
N SER A 313 7.74 -0.97 9.18
CA SER A 313 7.84 -2.01 10.22
C SER A 313 6.57 -2.13 11.06
N SER A 314 5.70 -1.10 11.06
CA SER A 314 4.42 -1.18 11.76
C SER A 314 3.52 -2.25 11.12
N LYS A 315 2.78 -2.98 11.96
CA LYS A 315 1.71 -3.92 11.52
C LYS A 315 0.64 -3.23 10.67
N LEU A 316 0.59 -1.89 10.70
CA LEU A 316 -0.32 -1.04 9.94
C LEU A 316 0.30 -0.46 8.66
N ALA A 317 1.43 -1.00 8.18
CA ALA A 317 2.03 -0.70 6.88
C ALA A 317 1.09 -0.98 5.67
N ALA A 318 -0.18 -1.32 5.90
CA ALA A 318 -1.23 -1.42 4.90
C ALA A 318 -2.00 -0.10 4.67
N ASN A 319 -1.82 0.96 5.47
CA ASN A 319 -2.52 2.22 5.21
C ASN A 319 -1.92 2.94 3.99
N ASN A 320 -2.70 3.00 2.91
CA ASN A 320 -2.34 3.67 1.65
C ASN A 320 -2.10 5.17 1.82
N GLU A 321 -2.77 5.81 2.77
CA GLU A 321 -2.58 7.24 3.03
C GLU A 321 -1.17 7.54 3.55
N LEU A 322 -0.71 6.76 4.52
CA LEU A 322 0.62 6.93 5.09
C LEU A 322 1.73 6.61 4.07
N LYS A 323 1.51 5.58 3.22
CA LYS A 323 2.41 5.30 2.09
C LYS A 323 2.50 6.48 1.11
N SER A 324 1.36 7.09 0.76
CA SER A 324 1.32 8.26 -0.11
C SER A 324 2.11 9.45 0.46
N HIS A 325 2.05 9.63 1.79
CA HIS A 325 2.86 10.66 2.46
C HIS A 325 4.35 10.32 2.45
N VAL A 326 4.76 9.07 2.65
CA VAL A 326 6.18 8.68 2.49
C VAL A 326 6.66 8.90 1.06
N HIS A 327 5.85 8.56 0.06
CA HIS A 327 6.16 8.83 -1.34
C HIS A 327 6.29 10.34 -1.63
N SER A 328 5.45 11.16 -1.00
CA SER A 328 5.57 12.63 -1.08
C SER A 328 6.87 13.12 -0.43
N LEU A 329 7.26 12.55 0.71
CA LEU A 329 8.54 12.85 1.37
C LEU A 329 9.74 12.42 0.51
N GLN A 330 9.66 11.27 -0.16
CA GLN A 330 10.63 10.84 -1.16
C GLN A 330 10.79 11.90 -2.27
N GLY A 331 9.68 12.44 -2.77
CA GLY A 331 9.68 13.55 -3.72
C GLY A 331 10.46 14.77 -3.23
N ILE A 332 10.29 15.15 -1.96
CA ILE A 332 11.04 16.26 -1.33
C ILE A 332 12.54 15.93 -1.26
N VAL A 333 12.90 14.74 -0.77
CA VAL A 333 14.30 14.31 -0.70
C VAL A 333 14.94 14.30 -2.09
N CYS A 334 14.25 13.74 -3.08
CA CYS A 334 14.65 13.71 -4.49
C CYS A 334 14.80 15.10 -5.11
N ASN A 335 13.95 16.06 -4.74
CA ASN A 335 13.92 17.40 -5.34
C ASN A 335 14.90 18.35 -4.67
N VAL A 336 15.31 18.06 -3.43
CA VAL A 336 16.05 19.01 -2.61
C VAL A 336 17.51 18.61 -2.37
N GLN A 337 17.86 17.32 -2.39
CA GLN A 337 19.27 16.89 -2.50
C GLN A 337 19.87 17.09 -3.91
N THR A 338 19.18 17.86 -4.77
CA THR A 338 19.51 18.12 -6.19
C THR A 338 20.65 19.11 -6.44
N ASP A 339 21.48 19.40 -5.44
CA ASP A 339 22.87 19.80 -5.72
C ASP A 339 23.74 18.54 -5.97
N LYS A 340 23.30 17.72 -6.94
CA LYS A 340 24.06 16.64 -7.61
C LYS A 340 24.52 15.45 -6.75
N ARG A 341 23.83 15.10 -5.66
CA ARG A 341 24.29 14.03 -4.73
C ARG A 341 23.26 12.94 -4.41
N LEU A 342 22.25 12.74 -5.27
CA LEU A 342 21.23 11.71 -5.05
C LEU A 342 21.84 10.31 -4.98
N HIS A 343 22.91 10.05 -5.73
CA HIS A 343 23.69 8.81 -5.64
C HIS A 343 24.19 8.45 -4.24
N ASN A 344 24.32 9.41 -3.30
CA ASN A 344 24.69 9.12 -1.90
C ASN A 344 23.59 8.36 -1.13
N LEU A 345 22.34 8.41 -1.59
CA LEU A 345 21.24 7.61 -1.03
C LEU A 345 21.23 6.18 -1.57
N PHE A 346 21.96 5.91 -2.65
CA PHE A 346 21.88 4.63 -3.33
C PHE A 346 22.39 3.47 -2.45
N GLU A 347 23.54 3.64 -1.78
CA GLU A 347 24.09 2.60 -0.88
C GLU A 347 23.20 2.36 0.36
N PRO A 348 22.74 3.39 1.10
CA PRO A 348 21.83 3.18 2.23
C PRO A 348 20.51 2.50 1.82
N LEU A 349 19.94 2.83 0.67
CA LEU A 349 18.70 2.21 0.18
C LEU A 349 18.93 0.76 -0.27
N LEU A 350 20.02 0.51 -1.01
CA LEU A 350 20.33 -0.82 -1.53
C LEU A 350 20.68 -1.79 -0.40
N SER A 351 21.45 -1.34 0.59
CA SER A 351 21.82 -2.18 1.75
C SER A 351 20.63 -2.57 2.61
N ARG A 352 19.58 -1.75 2.65
CA ARG A 352 18.32 -2.03 3.35
C ARG A 352 17.39 -2.95 2.58
N LEU A 353 17.55 -3.09 1.27
CA LEU A 353 16.76 -4.02 0.48
C LEU A 353 17.12 -5.45 0.92
N SER A 354 16.17 -6.20 1.47
CA SER A 354 16.39 -7.59 1.87
C SER A 354 15.20 -8.45 1.48
N ALA A 355 15.45 -9.72 1.18
CA ALA A 355 14.41 -10.70 0.93
C ALA A 355 13.51 -10.93 2.17
N SER A 356 14.01 -10.67 3.38
CA SER A 356 13.24 -10.80 4.63
C SER A 356 12.28 -9.64 4.91
N ASN A 357 12.41 -8.51 4.20
CA ASN A 357 11.60 -7.33 4.47
C ASN A 357 10.11 -7.55 4.09
N PRO A 358 9.17 -6.77 4.65
CA PRO A 358 7.80 -6.72 4.17
C PRO A 358 7.74 -6.33 2.69
N VAL A 359 6.80 -6.91 1.92
CA VAL A 359 6.65 -6.64 0.48
C VAL A 359 6.49 -5.13 0.20
N ALA A 360 5.65 -4.45 0.99
CA ALA A 360 5.44 -3.01 0.85
C ALA A 360 6.72 -2.17 1.00
N LEU A 361 7.64 -2.57 1.91
CA LEU A 361 8.92 -1.89 2.07
C LEU A 361 9.84 -2.13 0.88
N LYS A 362 9.86 -3.36 0.34
CA LYS A 362 10.66 -3.68 -0.85
C LYS A 362 10.20 -2.84 -2.04
N ASP A 363 8.89 -2.76 -2.25
CA ASP A 363 8.32 -1.99 -3.36
C ASP A 363 8.72 -0.51 -3.26
N GLU A 364 8.63 0.09 -2.06
CA GLU A 364 9.04 1.49 -1.84
C GLU A 364 10.56 1.70 -2.03
N LEU A 365 11.39 0.82 -1.47
CA LEU A 365 12.85 0.89 -1.61
C LEU A 365 13.28 0.77 -3.08
N VAL A 366 12.69 -0.18 -3.80
CA VAL A 366 13.01 -0.43 -5.20
C VAL A 366 12.50 0.71 -6.09
N HIS A 367 11.33 1.28 -5.78
CA HIS A 367 10.83 2.47 -6.44
C HIS A 367 11.79 3.65 -6.27
N PHE A 368 12.29 3.88 -5.05
CA PHE A 368 13.25 4.96 -4.81
C PHE A 368 14.62 4.71 -5.46
N LEU A 369 15.14 3.49 -5.40
CA LEU A 369 16.36 3.11 -6.14
C LEU A 369 16.21 3.36 -7.64
N THR A 370 15.03 3.10 -8.19
CA THR A 370 14.70 3.37 -9.59
C THR A 370 14.71 4.87 -9.90
N GLU A 371 14.08 5.71 -9.05
CA GLU A 371 14.16 7.17 -9.19
C GLU A 371 15.60 7.70 -9.11
N CYS A 372 16.47 7.08 -8.29
CA CYS A 372 17.89 7.43 -8.22
C CYS A 372 18.61 7.17 -9.54
N LEU A 373 18.31 6.07 -10.22
CA LEU A 373 18.89 5.72 -11.54
C LEU A 373 18.35 6.62 -12.66
N VAL A 374 17.08 7.01 -12.60
CA VAL A 374 16.44 7.88 -13.59
C VAL A 374 16.97 9.32 -13.48
N ARG A 375 17.07 9.86 -12.27
CA ARG A 375 17.40 11.27 -12.04
C ARG A 375 18.90 11.56 -11.96
N ASP A 376 19.72 10.62 -11.48
CA ASP A 376 21.16 10.83 -11.29
C ASP A 376 21.99 9.74 -11.96
N SER A 377 22.69 10.12 -13.03
CA SER A 377 23.59 9.22 -13.77
C SER A 377 24.79 8.71 -12.94
N GLN A 378 25.16 9.39 -11.84
CA GLN A 378 26.21 8.95 -10.93
C GLN A 378 25.79 7.76 -10.05
N SER A 379 24.49 7.48 -9.95
CA SER A 379 23.98 6.28 -9.28
C SER A 379 24.45 4.99 -9.96
N TYR A 380 24.70 5.00 -11.27
CA TYR A 380 25.19 3.82 -12.00
C TYR A 380 26.62 3.42 -11.61
N PRO A 381 27.64 4.32 -11.60
CA PRO A 381 28.95 4.01 -11.03
C PRO A 381 28.91 3.50 -9.59
N VAL A 382 28.11 4.13 -8.72
CA VAL A 382 27.95 3.69 -7.33
C VAL A 382 27.38 2.27 -7.29
N TRP A 383 26.34 2.00 -8.07
CA TRP A 383 25.78 0.65 -8.17
C TRP A 383 26.81 -0.37 -8.67
N ARG A 384 27.63 -0.01 -9.67
CA ARG A 384 28.71 -0.89 -10.16
C ARG A 384 29.72 -1.27 -9.09
N ASN A 385 30.11 -0.32 -8.25
CA ASN A 385 31.04 -0.58 -7.14
C ASN A 385 30.41 -1.45 -6.04
N LEU A 386 29.10 -1.33 -5.83
CA LEU A 386 28.36 -2.06 -4.80
C LEU A 386 27.84 -3.42 -5.26
N TYR A 387 27.83 -3.69 -6.56
CA TYR A 387 27.15 -4.83 -7.17
C TYR A 387 27.60 -6.17 -6.59
N THR A 388 28.91 -6.41 -6.49
CA THR A 388 29.46 -7.67 -5.95
C THR A 388 29.20 -7.84 -4.46
N ARG A 389 29.11 -6.73 -3.70
CA ARG A 389 28.82 -6.74 -2.26
C ARG A 389 27.35 -6.98 -1.97
N TYR A 390 26.45 -6.49 -2.83
CA TYR A 390 25.00 -6.53 -2.66
C TYR A 390 24.32 -7.26 -3.83
N LEU A 391 24.79 -8.46 -4.16
CA LEU A 391 24.27 -9.29 -5.26
C LEU A 391 22.80 -9.69 -5.08
N PRO A 392 22.37 -10.25 -3.92
CA PRO A 392 20.96 -10.58 -3.68
C PRO A 392 20.02 -9.37 -3.82
N GLN A 393 20.46 -8.20 -3.35
CA GLN A 393 19.71 -6.96 -3.41
C GLN A 393 19.64 -6.41 -4.84
N SER A 394 20.77 -6.47 -5.56
CA SER A 394 20.83 -6.10 -6.97
C SER A 394 19.93 -7.00 -7.83
N ALA A 395 19.79 -8.28 -7.50
CA ALA A 395 18.87 -9.19 -8.18
C ALA A 395 17.40 -8.72 -8.06
N LEU A 396 17.00 -8.30 -6.86
CA LEU A 396 15.65 -7.77 -6.61
C LEU A 396 15.39 -6.48 -7.40
N LEU A 397 16.35 -5.55 -7.40
CA LEU A 397 16.26 -4.31 -8.16
C LEU A 397 16.18 -4.58 -9.68
N LEU A 398 17.07 -5.43 -10.21
CA LEU A 398 17.10 -5.80 -11.63
C LEU A 398 15.78 -6.45 -12.06
N ARG A 399 15.22 -7.34 -11.24
CA ARG A 399 13.94 -8.00 -11.51
C ARG A 399 12.79 -6.99 -11.63
N HIS A 400 12.76 -6.00 -10.75
CA HIS A 400 11.77 -4.94 -10.83
C HIS A 400 11.96 -4.08 -12.09
N LEU A 401 13.19 -3.66 -12.39
CA LEU A 401 13.51 -2.92 -13.61
C LEU A 401 13.10 -3.70 -14.88
N GLN A 402 13.27 -5.02 -14.90
CA GLN A 402 12.83 -5.88 -16.00
C GLN A 402 11.31 -5.91 -16.17
N ALA A 403 10.56 -5.90 -15.07
CA ALA A 403 9.11 -5.90 -15.06
C ALA A 403 8.54 -4.54 -15.52
N GLU A 404 9.17 -3.44 -15.11
CA GLU A 404 8.75 -2.08 -15.49
C GLU A 404 9.32 -1.59 -16.83
N TRP A 405 10.29 -2.31 -17.41
CA TRP A 405 10.99 -1.89 -18.63
C TRP A 405 10.05 -1.55 -19.79
N SER A 406 9.00 -2.33 -20.01
CA SER A 406 8.05 -2.11 -21.10
C SER A 406 7.21 -0.85 -20.93
N LYS A 407 7.01 -0.37 -19.69
CA LYS A 407 6.19 0.80 -19.38
C LYS A 407 7.02 2.09 -19.22
N GLY A 408 8.31 1.97 -18.90
CA GLY A 408 9.14 3.11 -18.46
C GLY A 408 10.53 3.23 -19.10
N SER A 409 10.84 2.47 -20.16
CA SER A 409 12.20 2.46 -20.78
C SER A 409 12.72 3.82 -21.28
N GLU A 410 11.84 4.77 -21.59
CA GLU A 410 12.21 6.11 -22.07
C GLU A 410 12.75 7.02 -20.95
N ARG A 411 12.41 6.73 -19.69
CA ARG A 411 12.83 7.54 -18.53
C ARG A 411 14.31 7.34 -18.19
N PHE A 412 14.92 6.25 -18.63
CA PHE A 412 16.28 5.90 -18.27
C PHE A 412 17.31 6.43 -19.28
N PRO A 413 18.52 6.80 -18.84
CA PRO A 413 19.65 7.02 -19.73
C PRO A 413 20.11 5.68 -20.34
N GLN A 414 19.44 5.24 -21.42
CA GLN A 414 19.56 3.90 -21.99
C GLN A 414 21.00 3.47 -22.29
N LYS A 415 21.85 4.39 -22.77
CA LYS A 415 23.27 4.11 -23.04
C LYS A 415 24.01 3.71 -21.75
N VAL A 416 23.89 4.52 -20.70
CA VAL A 416 24.56 4.30 -19.41
C VAL A 416 24.05 3.04 -18.73
N PHE A 417 22.74 2.80 -18.81
CA PHE A 417 22.14 1.59 -18.26
C PHE A 417 22.62 0.32 -19.01
N LYS A 418 22.63 0.36 -20.34
CA LYS A 418 23.12 -0.75 -21.17
C LYS A 418 24.58 -1.08 -20.87
N ASP A 419 25.43 -0.07 -20.74
CA ASP A 419 26.85 -0.26 -20.43
C ASP A 419 27.04 -0.82 -19.00
N THR A 420 26.18 -0.43 -18.06
CA THR A 420 26.14 -1.00 -16.71
C THR A 420 25.72 -2.48 -16.73
N LEU A 421 24.68 -2.85 -17.48
CA LEU A 421 24.26 -4.25 -17.64
C LEU A 421 25.33 -5.12 -18.31
N LYS A 422 26.05 -4.59 -19.30
CA LYS A 422 27.21 -5.30 -19.90
C LYS A 422 28.31 -5.51 -18.87
N THR A 423 28.59 -4.51 -18.03
CA THR A 423 29.57 -4.64 -16.95
C THR A 423 29.15 -5.75 -15.98
N PHE A 424 27.89 -5.76 -15.55
CA PHE A 424 27.34 -6.83 -14.70
C PHE A 424 27.42 -8.21 -15.35
N LYS A 425 27.15 -8.32 -16.65
CA LYS A 425 27.30 -9.58 -17.38
C LYS A 425 28.73 -10.10 -17.33
N VAL A 426 29.72 -9.25 -17.63
CA VAL A 426 31.13 -9.63 -17.56
C VAL A 426 31.53 -10.06 -16.14
N THR A 427 31.09 -9.33 -15.12
CA THR A 427 31.35 -9.70 -13.71
C THR A 427 30.69 -11.03 -13.35
N ASN A 428 29.44 -11.26 -13.77
CA ASN A 428 28.72 -12.52 -13.50
C ASN A 428 29.38 -13.71 -14.18
N ASP A 429 29.82 -13.56 -15.43
CA ASP A 429 30.51 -14.60 -16.18
C ASP A 429 31.86 -14.96 -15.52
N ASP A 430 32.61 -13.97 -15.04
CA ASP A 430 33.86 -14.19 -14.30
C ASP A 430 33.62 -14.90 -12.95
N MET A 431 32.63 -14.45 -12.16
CA MET A 431 32.25 -15.11 -10.90
C MET A 431 31.76 -16.55 -11.12
N THR A 432 31.03 -16.79 -12.21
CA THR A 432 30.55 -18.13 -12.59
C THR A 432 31.71 -19.04 -13.00
N LYS A 433 32.67 -18.53 -13.79
CA LYS A 433 33.90 -19.26 -14.16
C LYS A 433 34.73 -19.63 -12.93
N ARG A 434 34.78 -18.75 -11.93
CA ARG A 434 35.44 -18.99 -10.64
C ARG A 434 34.65 -19.94 -9.71
N LYS A 435 33.52 -20.50 -10.15
CA LYS A 435 32.63 -21.39 -9.39
C LYS A 435 32.17 -20.82 -8.04
N GLN A 436 32.04 -19.49 -7.95
CA GLN A 436 31.54 -18.85 -6.74
C GLN A 436 30.04 -19.12 -6.59
N LYS A 437 29.64 -19.76 -5.50
CA LYS A 437 28.22 -20.01 -5.17
C LYS A 437 27.69 -18.87 -4.29
N ILE A 438 27.47 -17.71 -4.90
CA ILE A 438 26.88 -16.55 -4.23
C ILE A 438 25.39 -16.49 -4.55
N GLU A 439 24.57 -16.31 -3.52
CA GLU A 439 23.12 -16.14 -3.65
C GLU A 439 22.80 -14.91 -4.54
N GLY A 440 21.84 -15.06 -5.46
CA GLY A 440 21.46 -13.99 -6.39
C GLY A 440 22.31 -13.89 -7.68
N LEU A 441 23.46 -14.58 -7.78
CA LEU A 441 24.32 -14.53 -8.97
C LEU A 441 23.63 -15.05 -10.24
N GLN A 442 23.02 -16.24 -10.17
CA GLN A 442 22.31 -16.85 -11.29
C GLN A 442 21.12 -15.99 -11.74
N GLU A 443 20.38 -15.44 -10.77
CA GLU A 443 19.22 -14.58 -11.05
C GLU A 443 19.66 -13.27 -11.69
N CYS A 444 20.72 -12.61 -11.18
CA CYS A 444 21.27 -11.41 -11.81
C CYS A 444 21.71 -11.69 -13.25
N SER A 445 22.39 -12.82 -13.50
CA SER A 445 22.83 -13.19 -14.84
C SER A 445 21.65 -13.32 -15.80
N ARG A 446 20.64 -14.10 -15.39
CA ARG A 446 19.40 -14.32 -16.17
C ARG A 446 18.67 -13.00 -16.47
N VAL A 447 18.52 -12.14 -15.47
CA VAL A 447 17.78 -10.87 -15.62
C VAL A 447 18.56 -9.87 -16.48
N CYS A 448 19.89 -9.79 -16.33
CA CYS A 448 20.74 -8.95 -17.17
C CYS A 448 20.65 -9.35 -18.65
N GLU A 449 20.68 -10.65 -18.97
CA GLU A 449 20.52 -11.12 -20.35
C GLU A 449 19.14 -10.82 -20.93
N ALA A 450 18.10 -11.00 -20.13
CA ALA A 450 16.74 -10.68 -20.54
C ALA A 450 16.53 -9.16 -20.75
N LEU A 451 17.16 -8.31 -19.95
CA LEU A 451 17.13 -6.85 -20.14
C LEU A 451 17.93 -6.43 -21.37
N LEU A 452 19.16 -6.95 -21.55
CA LEU A 452 19.99 -6.65 -22.71
C LEU A 452 19.30 -7.07 -24.02
N SER A 453 18.72 -8.26 -24.08
CA SER A 453 17.97 -8.71 -25.25
C SER A 453 16.74 -7.84 -25.55
N LYS A 454 16.02 -7.36 -24.53
CA LYS A 454 14.93 -6.38 -24.72
C LYS A 454 15.43 -5.04 -25.24
N MET A 455 16.60 -4.57 -24.79
CA MET A 455 17.22 -3.32 -25.25
C MET A 455 17.80 -3.43 -26.66
N ASP A 456 18.30 -4.62 -27.04
CA ASP A 456 18.82 -4.91 -28.37
C ASP A 456 17.70 -5.21 -29.39
N GLY A 457 16.57 -5.74 -28.93
CA GLY A 457 15.39 -6.08 -29.72
C GLY A 457 14.61 -4.88 -30.30
N GLY A 458 15.02 -3.64 -29.99
CA GLY A 458 14.51 -2.42 -30.64
C GLY A 458 14.94 -2.28 -32.11
N LYS A 459 15.94 -3.04 -32.56
CA LYS A 459 16.19 -3.24 -33.99
C LYS A 459 15.48 -4.51 -34.41
N LYS A 460 14.30 -4.39 -35.01
CA LYS A 460 13.68 -5.49 -35.78
C LYS A 460 14.76 -6.04 -36.72
N SER A 461 15.29 -7.23 -36.42
CA SER A 461 16.26 -7.88 -37.29
C SER A 461 15.61 -7.99 -38.68
N PHE A 462 16.28 -7.44 -39.69
CA PHE A 462 15.83 -7.52 -41.08
C PHE A 462 15.54 -9.00 -41.42
N PRO A 463 14.41 -9.33 -42.07
CA PRO A 463 13.87 -10.69 -42.15
C PRO A 463 14.61 -11.54 -43.19
N TRP A 464 15.91 -11.73 -43.04
CA TRP A 464 16.77 -12.47 -43.97
C TRP A 464 16.29 -13.90 -44.24
N LYS A 465 15.72 -14.57 -43.24
CA LYS A 465 15.17 -15.93 -43.40
C LYS A 465 13.94 -15.95 -44.30
N THR A 466 13.04 -14.99 -44.13
CA THR A 466 11.81 -14.86 -44.91
C THR A 466 12.13 -14.40 -46.34
N LEU A 467 13.08 -13.48 -46.50
CA LEU A 467 13.55 -13.05 -47.82
C LEU A 467 14.28 -14.18 -48.55
N GLY A 468 15.10 -14.96 -47.85
CA GLY A 468 15.74 -16.15 -48.41
C GLY A 468 14.74 -17.22 -48.84
N PHE A 469 13.70 -17.47 -48.04
CA PHE A 469 12.61 -18.38 -48.41
C PHE A 469 11.83 -17.89 -49.63
N LEU A 470 11.45 -16.60 -49.67
CA LEU A 470 10.76 -16.01 -50.82
C LEU A 470 11.63 -16.03 -52.09
N PHE A 471 12.94 -15.82 -51.95
CA PHE A 471 13.87 -15.93 -53.07
C PHE A 471 13.94 -17.36 -53.62
N LEU A 472 14.04 -18.38 -52.75
CA LEU A 472 14.01 -19.78 -53.17
C LEU A 472 12.69 -20.14 -53.85
N LEU A 473 11.56 -19.64 -53.34
CA LEU A 473 10.24 -19.88 -53.91
C LEU A 473 10.08 -19.20 -55.28
N ALA A 474 10.63 -18.00 -55.45
CA ALA A 474 10.68 -17.32 -56.74
C ALA A 474 11.55 -18.06 -57.76
N VAL A 475 12.73 -18.55 -57.36
CA VAL A 475 13.60 -19.36 -58.23
C VAL A 475 12.91 -20.65 -58.64
N ALA A 476 12.29 -21.36 -57.71
CA ALA A 476 11.53 -22.57 -58.01
C ALA A 476 10.34 -22.27 -58.96
N GLY A 477 9.65 -21.15 -58.77
CA GLY A 477 8.57 -20.70 -59.64
C GLY A 477 9.05 -20.37 -61.06
N VAL A 478 10.20 -19.71 -61.21
CA VAL A 478 10.80 -19.42 -62.53
C VAL A 478 11.21 -20.72 -63.25
N ILE A 479 11.81 -21.66 -62.53
CA ILE A 479 12.19 -22.97 -63.09
C ILE A 479 10.92 -23.74 -63.52
N ALA A 480 9.89 -23.76 -62.68
CA ALA A 480 8.62 -24.42 -63.02
C ALA A 480 7.92 -23.78 -64.22
N PHE A 481 7.94 -22.45 -64.33
CA PHE A 481 7.38 -21.73 -65.47
C PHE A 481 8.15 -22.02 -66.77
N ASP A 482 9.48 -22.04 -66.72
CA ASP A 482 10.34 -22.36 -67.87
C ASP A 482 10.12 -23.79 -68.37
N ILE A 483 10.01 -24.75 -67.46
CA ILE A 483 9.70 -26.15 -67.78
C ILE A 483 8.30 -26.30 -68.38
N ASN A 484 7.30 -25.62 -67.81
CA ASN A 484 5.92 -25.68 -68.31
C ASN A 484 5.79 -25.02 -69.70
N THR A 485 6.57 -23.98 -69.98
CA THR A 485 6.55 -23.30 -71.28
C THR A 485 7.17 -24.14 -72.40
N HIS A 486 8.17 -24.97 -72.08
CA HIS A 486 8.91 -25.79 -73.06
C HIS A 486 8.50 -27.26 -73.05
N ASN A 487 7.47 -27.64 -72.28
CA ASN A 487 6.90 -28.99 -72.10
C ASN A 487 7.87 -30.09 -71.59
N SER A 488 9.18 -29.87 -71.62
CA SER A 488 10.20 -30.79 -71.11
C SER A 488 11.35 -30.04 -70.44
N PHE A 489 12.00 -30.68 -69.46
CA PHE A 489 13.13 -30.10 -68.74
C PHE A 489 14.36 -29.94 -69.65
N HIS A 490 14.63 -30.90 -70.54
CA HIS A 490 15.79 -30.85 -71.44
C HIS A 490 15.65 -29.81 -72.57
N SER A 491 14.42 -29.45 -72.95
CA SER A 491 14.13 -28.37 -73.91
C SER A 491 14.00 -26.99 -73.25
N SER A 492 13.93 -26.92 -71.92
CA SER A 492 13.90 -25.67 -71.18
C SER A 492 15.27 -24.99 -71.19
N LYS A 493 15.29 -23.66 -71.15
CA LYS A 493 16.56 -22.90 -71.13
C LYS A 493 17.35 -23.20 -69.87
N THR A 494 16.65 -23.44 -68.76
CA THR A 494 17.25 -23.85 -67.48
C THR A 494 17.92 -25.23 -67.58
N GLY A 495 17.28 -26.20 -68.23
CA GLY A 495 17.83 -27.55 -68.39
C GLY A 495 19.02 -27.61 -69.37
N VAL A 496 18.95 -26.86 -70.48
CA VAL A 496 20.09 -26.70 -71.41
C VAL A 496 21.28 -26.08 -70.67
N PHE A 497 21.06 -25.00 -69.92
CA PHE A 497 22.11 -24.37 -69.12
C PHE A 497 22.72 -25.31 -68.08
N LEU A 498 21.89 -26.04 -67.32
CA LEU A 498 22.37 -26.99 -66.30
C LEU A 498 23.12 -28.19 -66.89
N ARG A 499 22.80 -28.56 -68.13
CA ARG A 499 23.54 -29.57 -68.91
C ARG A 499 24.88 -29.04 -69.38
N ASP A 500 24.91 -27.83 -69.92
CA ASP A 500 26.13 -27.21 -70.45
C ASP A 500 27.15 -26.92 -69.33
N VAL A 501 26.68 -26.66 -68.12
CA VAL A 501 27.50 -26.51 -66.91
C VAL A 501 27.90 -27.87 -66.30
N GLY A 502 27.36 -28.99 -66.79
CA GLY A 502 27.67 -30.35 -66.31
C GLY A 502 27.07 -30.71 -64.94
N CYS A 503 26.20 -29.85 -64.38
CA CYS A 503 25.57 -30.04 -63.07
C CYS A 503 24.64 -31.25 -63.01
N LEU A 504 24.07 -31.69 -64.13
CA LEU A 504 23.15 -32.83 -64.17
C LEU A 504 23.80 -34.14 -63.72
N LYS A 505 25.07 -34.36 -64.08
CA LYS A 505 25.81 -35.57 -63.65
C LYS A 505 26.01 -35.62 -62.13
N TYR A 506 26.21 -34.46 -61.50
CA TYR A 506 26.33 -34.36 -60.05
C TYR A 506 24.95 -34.49 -59.36
N ALA A 507 23.88 -34.03 -60.00
CA ALA A 507 22.51 -34.21 -59.52
C ALA A 507 22.11 -35.70 -59.52
N ASP A 508 22.45 -36.46 -60.56
CA ASP A 508 22.21 -37.91 -60.62
C ASP A 508 23.01 -38.67 -59.55
N GLN A 509 24.28 -38.29 -59.34
CA GLN A 509 25.10 -38.85 -58.26
C GLN A 509 24.55 -38.51 -56.87
N ALA A 510 24.03 -37.29 -56.68
CA ALA A 510 23.40 -36.88 -55.44
C ALA A 510 22.09 -37.65 -55.20
N LEU A 511 21.26 -37.84 -56.24
CA LEU A 511 20.04 -38.62 -56.17
C LEU A 511 20.31 -40.09 -55.82
N ALA A 512 21.31 -40.72 -56.45
CA ALA A 512 21.72 -42.08 -56.12
C ALA A 512 22.18 -42.20 -54.66
N ARG A 513 22.97 -41.23 -54.18
CA ARG A 513 23.43 -41.20 -52.79
C ARG A 513 22.31 -40.97 -51.79
N ILE A 514 21.34 -40.13 -52.13
CA ILE A 514 20.13 -39.90 -51.32
C ILE A 514 19.29 -41.18 -51.24
N GLN A 515 19.15 -41.91 -52.35
CA GLN A 515 18.45 -43.20 -52.35
C GLN A 515 19.15 -44.26 -51.50
N ASP A 516 20.48 -44.30 -51.51
CA ASP A 516 21.23 -45.24 -50.67
C ASP A 516 21.14 -44.89 -49.18
N VAL A 517 21.22 -43.59 -48.85
CA VAL A 517 21.06 -43.12 -47.47
C VAL A 517 19.63 -43.33 -46.98
N SER A 518 18.60 -43.15 -47.82
CA SER A 518 17.20 -43.38 -47.42
C SER A 518 16.95 -44.86 -47.13
N LYS A 519 17.52 -45.78 -47.93
CA LYS A 519 17.47 -47.23 -47.67
C LYS A 519 18.18 -47.61 -46.38
N GLN A 520 19.32 -46.98 -46.07
CA GLN A 520 20.04 -47.21 -44.81
C GLN A 520 19.27 -46.69 -43.60
N ALA A 521 18.70 -45.49 -43.70
CA ALA A 521 17.85 -44.92 -42.65
C ALA A 521 16.61 -45.80 -42.37
N TYR A 522 16.01 -46.37 -43.42
CA TYR A 522 14.89 -47.29 -43.29
C TYR A 522 15.28 -48.55 -42.50
N ARG A 523 16.36 -49.24 -42.91
CA ARG A 523 16.86 -50.43 -42.21
C ARG A 523 17.23 -50.15 -40.76
N TRP A 524 17.80 -48.98 -40.48
CA TRP A 524 18.08 -48.54 -39.13
C TRP A 524 16.80 -48.34 -38.32
N SER A 525 15.79 -47.70 -38.91
CA SER A 525 14.51 -47.43 -38.23
C SER A 525 13.74 -48.70 -37.92
N GLU A 526 13.68 -49.64 -38.85
CA GLU A 526 13.01 -50.94 -38.70
C GLU A 526 13.60 -51.73 -37.53
N HIS A 527 14.93 -51.67 -37.36
CA HIS A 527 15.61 -52.38 -36.29
C HIS A 527 15.56 -51.66 -34.93
N ASN A 528 15.73 -50.33 -34.90
CA ASN A 528 15.96 -49.60 -33.65
C ASN A 528 14.70 -49.00 -33.03
N VAL A 529 13.70 -48.61 -33.83
CA VAL A 529 12.46 -47.99 -33.32
C VAL A 529 11.71 -48.91 -32.33
N PRO A 530 11.55 -50.23 -32.59
CA PRO A 530 10.89 -51.13 -31.64
C PRO A 530 11.63 -51.25 -30.29
N ILE A 531 12.97 -51.21 -30.31
CA ILE A 531 13.82 -51.30 -29.12
C ILE A 531 13.62 -50.07 -28.22
N TYR A 532 13.61 -48.87 -28.82
CA TYR A 532 13.38 -47.63 -28.07
C TYR A 532 11.95 -47.54 -27.51
N ILE A 533 10.94 -48.00 -28.25
CA ILE A 533 9.55 -48.06 -27.76
C ILE A 533 9.45 -48.99 -26.54
N THR A 534 10.08 -50.16 -26.61
CA THR A 534 10.08 -51.13 -25.49
C THR A 534 10.77 -50.55 -24.26
N LYS A 535 11.91 -49.86 -24.45
CA LYS A 535 12.65 -49.21 -23.35
C LYS A 535 11.90 -48.02 -22.74
N CYS A 536 11.19 -47.24 -23.55
CA CYS A 536 10.30 -46.20 -23.06
C CYS A 536 9.16 -46.77 -22.20
N ARG A 537 8.59 -47.92 -22.59
CA ARG A 537 7.56 -48.61 -21.80
C ARG A 537 8.08 -49.10 -20.46
N GLU A 538 9.27 -49.68 -20.41
CA GLU A 538 9.91 -50.13 -19.17
C GLU A 538 10.21 -48.98 -18.21
N VAL A 539 10.69 -47.84 -18.73
CA VAL A 539 11.03 -46.67 -17.90
C VAL A 539 9.77 -45.96 -17.42
N LEU A 540 8.78 -45.73 -18.29
CA LEU A 540 7.60 -44.91 -17.97
C LEU A 540 6.49 -45.70 -17.26
N GLY A 541 6.39 -47.02 -17.48
CA GLY A 541 5.41 -47.89 -16.84
C GLY A 541 5.29 -47.74 -15.32
N PRO A 542 6.39 -47.85 -14.54
CA PRO A 542 6.33 -47.75 -13.07
C PRO A 542 5.94 -46.35 -12.57
N TYR A 543 6.20 -45.29 -13.33
CA TYR A 543 5.76 -43.94 -12.94
C TYR A 543 4.25 -43.77 -13.13
N PHE A 544 3.68 -44.35 -14.18
CA PHE A 544 2.23 -44.33 -14.39
C PHE A 544 1.47 -45.15 -13.33
N SER A 545 2.02 -46.31 -12.92
CA SER A 545 1.43 -47.08 -11.81
C SER A 545 1.53 -46.31 -10.49
N MET A 546 2.67 -45.70 -10.19
CA MET A 546 2.85 -44.88 -8.99
C MET A 546 1.89 -43.68 -8.94
N LEU A 547 1.61 -43.06 -10.10
CA LEU A 547 0.63 -41.97 -10.20
C LEU A 547 -0.80 -42.45 -9.89
N LEU A 548 -1.19 -43.62 -10.39
CA LEU A 548 -2.50 -44.22 -10.10
C LEU A 548 -2.64 -44.58 -8.61
N ASP A 549 -1.61 -45.15 -8.01
CA ASP A 549 -1.60 -45.49 -6.58
C ASP A 549 -1.68 -44.24 -5.69
N LEU A 550 -0.97 -43.17 -6.05
CA LEU A 550 -1.04 -41.88 -5.35
C LEU A 550 -2.45 -41.28 -5.41
N MET A 551 -3.10 -41.36 -6.57
CA MET A 551 -4.47 -40.87 -6.75
C MET A 551 -5.48 -41.68 -5.94
N ALA A 552 -5.33 -43.01 -5.89
CA ALA A 552 -6.16 -43.88 -5.07
C ALA A 552 -5.97 -43.59 -3.56
N ALA A 553 -4.73 -43.40 -3.11
CA ALA A 553 -4.43 -43.04 -1.72
C ALA A 553 -5.01 -41.67 -1.33
N LEU A 554 -4.91 -40.68 -2.22
CA LEU A 554 -5.48 -39.35 -2.00
C LEU A 554 -7.01 -39.41 -1.86
N ALA A 555 -7.68 -40.19 -2.71
CA ALA A 555 -9.13 -40.39 -2.62
C ALA A 555 -9.54 -41.01 -1.27
N LEU A 556 -8.80 -42.02 -0.80
CA LEU A 556 -9.06 -42.65 0.50
C LEU A 556 -8.87 -41.68 1.67
N HIS A 557 -7.83 -40.85 1.64
CA HIS A 557 -7.57 -39.85 2.66
C HIS A 557 -8.65 -38.75 2.70
N VAL A 558 -9.16 -38.33 1.54
CA VAL A 558 -10.26 -37.36 1.48
C VAL A 558 -11.54 -37.93 2.09
N VAL A 559 -11.88 -39.19 1.80
CA VAL A 559 -13.05 -39.88 2.38
C VAL A 559 -12.90 -40.05 3.89
N THR A 560 -11.71 -40.42 4.36
CA THR A 560 -11.42 -40.60 5.79
C THR A 560 -11.46 -39.25 6.53
N GLY A 561 -10.93 -38.19 5.92
CA GLY A 561 -10.99 -36.82 6.46
C GLY A 561 -12.41 -36.29 6.56
N ALA A 562 -13.26 -36.55 5.55
CA ALA A 562 -14.67 -36.19 5.59
C ALA A 562 -15.41 -36.91 6.73
N ARG A 563 -15.11 -38.19 6.97
CA ARG A 563 -15.70 -38.98 8.06
C ARG A 563 -15.31 -38.44 9.44
N LEU A 564 -14.05 -38.06 9.63
CA LEU A 564 -13.57 -37.46 10.89
C LEU A 564 -14.23 -36.12 11.20
N VAL A 565 -14.48 -35.29 10.17
CA VAL A 565 -15.21 -34.02 10.34
C VAL A 565 -16.65 -34.27 10.79
N VAL A 566 -17.32 -35.28 10.22
CA VAL A 566 -18.67 -35.68 10.63
C VAL A 566 -18.69 -36.17 12.08
N GLU A 567 -17.75 -37.02 12.46
CA GLU A 567 -17.61 -37.52 13.84
C GLU A 567 -17.31 -36.39 14.84
N TYR A 568 -16.52 -35.38 14.46
CA TYR A 568 -16.25 -34.20 15.29
C TYR A 568 -17.47 -33.28 15.45
N CYS A 569 -18.25 -33.10 14.37
CA CYS A 569 -19.43 -32.23 14.38
C CYS A 569 -20.64 -32.86 15.10
N GLN A 570 -20.76 -34.19 15.12
CA GLN A 570 -21.88 -34.91 15.72
C GLN A 570 -22.14 -34.59 17.22
N PRO A 571 -21.15 -34.61 18.13
CA PRO A 571 -21.38 -34.29 19.54
C PRO A 571 -21.65 -32.79 19.77
N ILE A 572 -21.13 -31.90 18.92
CA ILE A 572 -21.41 -30.46 18.96
C ILE A 572 -22.88 -30.21 18.63
N LEU A 573 -23.41 -30.90 17.61
CA LEU A 573 -24.82 -30.87 17.26
C LEU A 573 -25.71 -31.37 18.40
N GLN A 574 -25.32 -32.48 19.04
CA GLN A 574 -26.09 -33.08 20.14
C GLN A 574 -26.14 -32.19 21.39
N LYS A 575 -25.01 -31.58 21.77
CA LYS A 575 -24.96 -30.62 22.90
C LYS A 575 -25.75 -29.35 22.64
N TRP A 576 -25.77 -28.91 21.39
CA TRP A 576 -26.49 -27.69 21.01
C TRP A 576 -28.01 -27.92 20.93
N MET A 577 -28.43 -29.10 20.45
CA MET A 577 -29.83 -29.50 20.35
C MET A 577 -30.49 -29.71 21.72
N THR A 578 -29.73 -30.18 22.71
CA THR A 578 -30.19 -30.31 24.11
C THR A 578 -30.28 -28.97 24.84
N GLN A 579 -29.57 -27.93 24.37
CA GLN A 579 -29.50 -26.63 25.05
C GLN A 579 -30.53 -25.59 24.51
N TYR A 580 -31.06 -25.75 23.28
CA TYR A 580 -31.86 -24.70 22.61
C TYR A 580 -33.12 -25.16 21.85
N GLY A 581 -33.68 -26.36 22.09
CA GLY A 581 -34.97 -26.76 21.49
C GLY A 581 -36.16 -26.25 22.33
N PRO A 582 -36.92 -25.20 21.91
CA PRO A 582 -37.70 -25.23 20.67
C PRO A 582 -37.66 -23.91 19.87
N GLY A 583 -37.39 -24.02 18.57
CA GLY A 583 -37.40 -22.88 17.64
C GLY A 583 -36.41 -22.97 16.48
N LEU A 584 -35.88 -24.16 16.20
CA LEU A 584 -34.60 -24.32 15.51
C LEU A 584 -34.67 -25.29 14.31
N LEU A 585 -35.75 -25.18 13.54
CA LEU A 585 -35.88 -25.83 12.23
C LEU A 585 -35.23 -25.00 11.10
N GLU A 586 -35.18 -23.66 11.25
CA GLU A 586 -34.67 -22.77 10.19
C GLU A 586 -33.14 -22.62 10.19
N VAL A 587 -32.48 -22.66 11.34
CA VAL A 587 -31.00 -22.57 11.38
C VAL A 587 -30.35 -23.92 11.06
N LEU A 588 -30.99 -25.04 11.44
CA LEU A 588 -30.53 -26.39 11.09
C LEU A 588 -30.63 -26.65 9.58
N SER A 589 -31.67 -26.14 8.89
CA SER A 589 -31.83 -26.30 7.44
C SER A 589 -30.79 -25.48 6.66
N VAL A 590 -30.43 -24.28 7.12
CA VAL A 590 -29.43 -23.43 6.44
C VAL A 590 -28.01 -23.98 6.58
N TRP A 591 -27.61 -24.43 7.77
CA TRP A 591 -26.27 -25.00 7.95
C TRP A 591 -26.12 -26.40 7.37
N SER A 592 -27.14 -27.27 7.50
CA SER A 592 -27.13 -28.59 6.86
C SER A 592 -27.17 -28.48 5.33
N SER A 593 -27.95 -27.54 4.77
CA SER A 593 -27.95 -27.31 3.32
C SER A 593 -26.64 -26.72 2.81
N LEU A 594 -25.98 -25.80 3.53
CA LEU A 594 -24.66 -25.31 3.13
C LEU A 594 -23.59 -26.40 3.18
N LEU A 595 -23.53 -27.20 4.25
CA LEU A 595 -22.58 -28.32 4.36
C LEU A 595 -22.85 -29.41 3.32
N TRP A 596 -24.12 -29.70 3.04
CA TRP A 596 -24.53 -30.63 2.00
C TRP A 596 -24.22 -30.10 0.60
N GLN A 597 -24.46 -28.81 0.33
CA GLN A 597 -24.15 -28.16 -0.94
C GLN A 597 -22.65 -28.04 -1.19
N TYR A 598 -21.85 -27.70 -0.19
CA TYR A 598 -20.38 -27.68 -0.32
C TYR A 598 -19.83 -29.10 -0.48
N GLY A 599 -20.33 -30.08 0.27
CA GLY A 599 -19.96 -31.49 0.13
C GLY A 599 -20.32 -32.06 -1.24
N LEU A 600 -21.53 -31.78 -1.74
CA LEU A 600 -21.95 -32.12 -3.10
C LEU A 600 -21.15 -31.37 -4.16
N ALA A 601 -20.84 -30.09 -3.98
CA ALA A 601 -20.08 -29.33 -4.96
C ALA A 601 -18.64 -29.83 -5.08
N VAL A 602 -17.98 -30.12 -3.95
CA VAL A 602 -16.64 -30.71 -3.92
C VAL A 602 -16.66 -32.14 -4.46
N GLY A 603 -17.63 -32.97 -4.03
CA GLY A 603 -17.80 -34.33 -4.52
C GLY A 603 -18.12 -34.39 -6.01
N ALA A 604 -18.97 -33.50 -6.51
CA ALA A 604 -19.30 -33.37 -7.93
C ALA A 604 -18.13 -32.83 -8.74
N LEU A 605 -17.32 -31.90 -8.21
CA LEU A 605 -16.09 -31.48 -8.86
C LEU A 605 -15.13 -32.66 -9.00
N VAL A 606 -14.90 -33.41 -7.92
CA VAL A 606 -13.99 -34.56 -7.91
C VAL A 606 -14.48 -35.65 -8.85
N LEU A 607 -15.78 -36.01 -8.81
CA LEU A 607 -16.38 -36.97 -9.74
C LEU A 607 -16.31 -36.49 -11.19
N LYS A 608 -16.53 -35.20 -11.46
CA LYS A 608 -16.43 -34.61 -12.79
C LYS A 608 -15.01 -34.62 -13.33
N TYR A 609 -14.01 -34.34 -12.50
CA TYR A 609 -12.60 -34.41 -12.91
C TYR A 609 -12.12 -35.85 -13.07
N LEU A 610 -12.58 -36.77 -12.22
CA LEU A 610 -12.29 -38.21 -12.37
C LEU A 610 -12.98 -38.80 -13.61
N SER A 611 -14.23 -38.43 -13.90
CA SER A 611 -14.93 -38.86 -15.11
C SER A 611 -14.30 -38.25 -16.35
N PHE A 612 -13.93 -36.96 -16.32
CA PHE A 612 -13.22 -36.31 -17.42
C PHE A 612 -11.85 -36.94 -17.65
N ALA A 613 -11.10 -37.26 -16.60
CA ALA A 613 -9.82 -37.94 -16.72
C ALA A 613 -9.99 -39.36 -17.26
N ALA A 614 -10.99 -40.11 -16.79
CA ALA A 614 -11.28 -41.46 -17.24
C ALA A 614 -11.77 -41.49 -18.70
N GLU A 615 -12.66 -40.58 -19.09
CA GLU A 615 -13.10 -40.41 -20.48
C GLU A 615 -11.95 -39.97 -21.38
N TRP A 616 -11.13 -39.01 -20.95
CA TRP A 616 -9.97 -38.57 -21.72
C TRP A 616 -8.94 -39.70 -21.90
N LEU A 617 -8.65 -40.48 -20.85
CA LEU A 617 -7.77 -41.64 -20.91
C LEU A 617 -8.33 -42.72 -21.82
N ARG A 618 -9.63 -43.05 -21.72
CA ARG A 618 -10.27 -44.02 -22.61
C ARG A 618 -10.24 -43.56 -24.06
N ASP A 619 -10.65 -42.32 -24.31
CA ASP A 619 -10.91 -41.80 -25.65
C ASP A 619 -9.65 -41.32 -26.37
N ASN A 620 -8.55 -41.02 -25.66
CA ASN A 620 -7.28 -40.62 -26.26
C ASN A 620 -6.18 -41.68 -26.13
N VAL A 621 -6.05 -42.34 -24.98
CA VAL A 621 -4.90 -43.19 -24.64
C VAL A 621 -5.17 -44.68 -24.85
N PHE A 622 -6.36 -45.19 -24.55
CA PHE A 622 -6.66 -46.62 -24.69
C PHE A 622 -7.33 -46.99 -26.01
N VAL A 623 -8.24 -46.14 -26.52
CA VAL A 623 -8.99 -46.39 -27.77
C VAL A 623 -8.70 -45.34 -28.85
N GLY A 624 -8.15 -44.18 -28.45
CA GLY A 624 -7.95 -43.00 -29.29
C GLY A 624 -6.71 -42.94 -30.16
N GLN A 625 -6.38 -41.74 -30.62
CA GLN A 625 -5.23 -41.45 -31.49
C GLN A 625 -3.87 -41.81 -30.88
N LEU A 626 -3.79 -41.90 -29.55
CA LEU A 626 -2.59 -42.29 -28.80
C LEU A 626 -2.66 -43.73 -28.29
N SER A 627 -3.63 -44.55 -28.75
CA SER A 627 -3.60 -45.98 -28.44
C SER A 627 -2.32 -46.60 -29.02
N PRO A 628 -1.69 -47.56 -28.33
CA PRO A 628 -0.46 -48.19 -28.82
C PRO A 628 -0.60 -48.73 -30.24
N GLU A 629 -1.79 -49.25 -30.55
CA GLU A 629 -2.16 -49.80 -31.86
C GLU A 629 -2.36 -48.70 -32.91
N ASN A 630 -2.99 -47.57 -32.57
CA ASN A 630 -3.11 -46.43 -33.48
C ASN A 630 -1.79 -45.68 -33.67
N LEU A 631 -0.97 -45.54 -32.64
CA LEU A 631 0.39 -44.97 -32.76
C LEU A 631 1.25 -45.86 -33.66
N GLN A 632 1.19 -47.18 -33.48
CA GLN A 632 1.89 -48.13 -34.35
C GLN A 632 1.34 -48.07 -35.78
N ARG A 633 0.02 -48.04 -35.96
CA ARG A 633 -0.64 -47.92 -37.28
C ARG A 633 -0.30 -46.61 -37.98
N VAL A 634 -0.45 -45.46 -37.32
CA VAL A 634 -0.16 -44.13 -37.88
C VAL A 634 1.33 -43.98 -38.17
N THR A 635 2.21 -44.54 -37.34
CA THR A 635 3.65 -44.55 -37.63
C THR A 635 3.97 -45.41 -38.85
N LEU A 636 3.37 -46.60 -38.97
CA LEU A 636 3.51 -47.47 -40.15
C LEU A 636 2.90 -46.85 -41.41
N GLU A 637 1.74 -46.21 -41.29
CA GLU A 637 1.03 -45.54 -42.38
C GLU A 637 1.78 -44.28 -42.82
N ALA A 638 2.35 -43.51 -41.90
CA ALA A 638 3.24 -42.40 -42.21
C ALA A 638 4.52 -42.87 -42.93
N ILE A 639 5.12 -43.97 -42.49
CA ILE A 639 6.29 -44.56 -43.17
C ILE A 639 5.91 -45.04 -44.58
N ASN A 640 4.80 -45.76 -44.72
CA ASN A 640 4.32 -46.27 -46.01
C ASN A 640 3.90 -45.15 -46.97
N THR A 641 3.22 -44.10 -46.49
CA THR A 641 2.85 -42.94 -47.31
C THR A 641 4.06 -42.11 -47.69
N THR A 642 5.03 -41.92 -46.80
CA THR A 642 6.31 -41.26 -47.14
C THR A 642 7.07 -42.06 -48.18
N GLN A 643 7.05 -43.39 -48.10
CA GLN A 643 7.64 -44.28 -49.10
C GLN A 643 6.88 -44.23 -50.42
N ALA A 644 5.55 -44.21 -50.41
CA ALA A 644 4.72 -44.11 -51.62
C ALA A 644 4.89 -42.75 -52.31
N LEU A 645 4.94 -41.65 -51.55
CA LEU A 645 5.23 -40.31 -52.06
C LEU A 645 6.67 -40.21 -52.57
N ALA A 646 7.65 -40.76 -51.86
CA ALA A 646 9.03 -40.80 -52.34
C ALA A 646 9.15 -41.64 -53.62
N ALA A 647 8.50 -42.81 -53.68
CA ALA A 647 8.47 -43.66 -54.87
C ALA A 647 7.72 -43.00 -56.03
N GLN A 648 6.59 -42.33 -55.79
CA GLN A 648 5.88 -41.54 -56.80
C GLN A 648 6.69 -40.35 -57.28
N THR A 649 7.40 -39.65 -56.39
CA THR A 649 8.25 -38.52 -56.76
C THR A 649 9.44 -39.00 -57.59
N ILE A 650 10.08 -40.11 -57.19
CA ILE A 650 11.17 -40.74 -57.97
C ILE A 650 10.64 -41.28 -59.30
N SER A 651 9.45 -41.88 -59.32
CA SER A 651 8.78 -42.35 -60.53
C SER A 651 8.40 -41.20 -61.45
N TRP A 652 7.90 -40.08 -60.93
CA TRP A 652 7.56 -38.88 -61.71
C TRP A 652 8.81 -38.20 -62.28
N ILE A 653 9.89 -38.12 -61.49
CA ILE A 653 11.21 -37.66 -61.96
C ILE A 653 11.70 -38.59 -63.06
N ASN A 654 11.70 -39.91 -62.84
CA ASN A 654 12.14 -40.88 -63.84
C ASN A 654 11.24 -40.88 -65.08
N ASP A 655 9.93 -40.73 -64.96
CA ASP A 655 9.02 -40.69 -66.11
C ASP A 655 9.29 -39.43 -66.94
N LYS A 656 9.45 -38.26 -66.31
CA LYS A 656 9.82 -37.01 -66.99
C LYS A 656 11.25 -36.98 -67.54
N VAL A 657 12.17 -37.77 -66.98
CA VAL A 657 13.57 -37.89 -67.44
C VAL A 657 13.71 -38.98 -68.51
N VAL A 658 12.97 -40.10 -68.43
CA VAL A 658 13.12 -41.29 -69.29
C VAL A 658 12.15 -41.29 -70.48
N THR A 659 10.93 -40.75 -70.39
CA THR A 659 10.09 -40.58 -71.62
C THR A 659 10.73 -39.65 -72.64
N SER A 660 11.75 -38.87 -72.26
CA SER A 660 12.58 -38.09 -73.18
C SER A 660 13.71 -38.88 -73.88
N THR A 661 13.89 -40.16 -73.54
CA THR A 661 14.84 -41.07 -74.23
C THR A 661 14.19 -42.02 -75.24
N SER A 662 12.86 -42.18 -75.20
CA SER A 662 12.13 -43.08 -76.11
C SER A 662 11.50 -42.42 -77.34
N GLU A 663 11.50 -41.08 -77.44
CA GLU A 663 11.09 -40.34 -78.66
C GLU A 663 12.29 -39.81 -79.49
N SER A 664 13.51 -40.23 -79.15
CA SER A 664 14.73 -39.97 -79.92
C SER A 664 15.39 -41.27 -80.39
N VAL A 665 14.60 -42.15 -81.01
CA VAL A 665 15.09 -43.14 -81.98
C VAL A 665 14.38 -42.88 -83.29
#